data_AF-L7LML2-F1
#
_entry.id   AF-L7LML2-F1
#
_cell.length_a   1.000
_cell.length_b   1.000
_cell.length_c   1.000
_cell.angle_alpha   90.00
_cell.angle_beta   90.00
_cell.angle_gamma   90.00
#
_symmetry.space_group_name_H-M   'P 1'
#
loop_
_entity.id
_entity.type
_entity.pdbx_description
1 polymer ?
#
loop_
_entity_poly.entity_id
_entity_poly.type
_entity_poly.pdbx_seq_one_letter_code
_entity_poly.pdbx_strand_id
1 'polypeptide(L)'
;MLSAVAVLLALTVGAVPVAHADSASTSSYATLGLTEVTPTTVTSSTGDRVTVRGRVVNTAGKPISDVSVRLQRGHALTESFQLRSSLTSPSADYSVSSTSRHVTGTLGTGESADFTISVPVNGPTGLDLTEAGVYPLMVDVIGTPRDAGTVSIADSRTLLPVLSLPASRTRAQNYVDPATGAPGAPLLGRDGSIAPNTSRPAPFTMIWPLAAAPQEAAGILGGGTAELRLTSDALGHSLQPDGRLGMSLQALEQLAGTASSDTPPTVGPGTTEPAASPDDPVRDSTCLAVDPDLLLTVTRMADGYVVTDDPADPEARTHDGQGASAAKSWLRGLTQVASRMCVTALPFAQAGLDSLRTVNDAGLARRAVLNPYDTVDAILGVKTVRGLTIPATGTLTDAGRDLLSELGVTSAAIAATSLTPLGADRAPTSGSASGRYRSQATHLQSYDIAISAAIGGAGLTPVVPAIVPNWQQPNLSGESAVSRRQAAAAALAFPMLDAPAPTASAEADSTRLPTTGRSAFIMPPTYWSPTVQDAQALHDTAELMLSSGTARPVPLATVVDELPAAATPAELDVPGDISPDAAAGYPITQSDAETVRQRLDRIDHMQAALVGNAETVTTPAEYLAPLRDDLLRAVSSASTTDNAVARGQRTDRLTAVGITLGNMQQAVSLLDPSGRYTLASERSPLLLVVRNDLALPIRVRLDIDAPSALEVGDVGTVEIPAAGTRQLQIPTHASSSEPATVHISLVTSSDVPLSTPIELSIYANAYGKPLFWITVGAAVILILLTARRLWHRFRGEPDPADEDRPEPDEEDLEQATLSYQDRLEAERAAEGQLDGELPGERAAGDSGPWDSGPRDSGERE
;
A
#
# COMPACT_ATOMS: atom_id res chain seq x y z
N MET A 1 39.69 -4.76 -64.01
CA MET A 1 39.48 -3.35 -64.43
C MET A 1 37.97 -3.12 -64.47
N LEU A 2 37.50 -2.17 -63.63
CA LEU A 2 36.22 -1.43 -63.52
C LEU A 2 35.02 -1.81 -64.44
N SER A 3 33.73 -1.84 -64.06
CA SER A 3 32.92 -1.18 -63.01
C SER A 3 31.56 -1.93 -62.88
N ALA A 4 31.04 -2.26 -61.68
CA ALA A 4 30.02 -1.53 -60.89
C ALA A 4 28.57 -1.55 -61.43
N VAL A 5 27.68 -2.36 -60.80
CA VAL A 5 26.27 -2.03 -60.49
C VAL A 5 25.88 -2.82 -59.23
N ALA A 6 25.60 -2.13 -58.13
CA ALA A 6 25.01 -2.68 -56.91
C ALA A 6 23.53 -2.27 -56.85
N VAL A 7 22.63 -3.24 -56.71
CA VAL A 7 21.20 -3.03 -56.46
C VAL A 7 20.98 -3.12 -54.95
N LEU A 8 20.65 -1.99 -54.33
CA LEU A 8 20.27 -1.88 -52.93
C LEU A 8 18.73 -1.93 -52.85
N LEU A 9 18.17 -2.97 -52.23
CA LEU A 9 16.76 -3.02 -51.85
C LEU A 9 16.58 -2.15 -50.60
N ALA A 10 15.84 -1.04 -50.72
CA ALA A 10 15.46 -0.18 -49.61
C ALA A 10 14.20 -0.71 -48.92
N LEU A 11 14.30 -0.94 -47.61
CA LEU A 11 13.20 -1.10 -46.68
C LEU A 11 12.32 0.15 -46.69
N THR A 12 11.03 0.00 -46.97
CA THR A 12 10.01 1.04 -46.75
C THR A 12 9.44 0.85 -45.34
N VAL A 13 10.04 1.54 -44.37
CA VAL A 13 9.42 1.80 -43.07
C VAL A 13 8.32 2.83 -43.32
N GLY A 14 7.06 2.41 -43.20
CA GLY A 14 5.91 3.31 -43.17
C GLY A 14 5.96 4.13 -41.90
N ALA A 15 6.40 5.38 -42.01
CA ALA A 15 6.25 6.37 -40.96
C ALA A 15 4.76 6.70 -40.80
N VAL A 16 4.14 6.13 -39.78
CA VAL A 16 2.86 6.63 -39.25
C VAL A 16 3.14 8.05 -38.77
N PRO A 17 2.36 9.07 -39.16
CA PRO A 17 2.55 10.42 -38.64
C PRO A 17 2.17 10.37 -37.16
N VAL A 18 3.19 10.31 -36.29
CA VAL A 18 3.02 10.64 -34.88
C VAL A 18 2.75 12.15 -34.87
N ALA A 19 1.47 12.52 -34.80
CA ALA A 19 1.05 13.86 -34.49
C ALA A 19 1.56 14.18 -33.09
N HIS A 20 2.80 14.64 -33.01
CA HIS A 20 3.23 15.44 -31.88
C HIS A 20 2.35 16.68 -31.94
N ALA A 21 1.52 16.88 -30.92
CA ALA A 21 0.96 18.19 -30.70
C ALA A 21 2.15 19.14 -30.57
N ASP A 22 2.38 19.95 -31.61
CA ASP A 22 3.27 21.09 -31.50
C ASP A 22 2.78 21.87 -30.29
N SER A 23 3.57 21.85 -29.22
CA SER A 23 3.42 22.81 -28.13
C SER A 23 3.78 24.17 -28.70
N ALA A 24 2.82 24.80 -29.36
CA ALA A 24 2.83 26.23 -29.60
C ALA A 24 2.74 26.89 -28.23
N SER A 25 3.91 27.10 -27.62
CA SER A 25 4.07 28.13 -26.61
C SER A 25 3.78 29.46 -27.31
N THR A 26 2.52 29.90 -27.26
CA THR A 26 2.25 31.34 -27.18
C THR A 26 3.16 31.85 -26.07
N SER A 27 4.12 32.70 -26.42
CA SER A 27 5.02 33.33 -25.46
C SER A 27 4.17 34.03 -24.41
N SER A 28 3.94 33.38 -23.28
CA SER A 28 3.13 33.93 -22.21
C SER A 28 3.88 35.13 -21.64
N TYR A 29 3.34 36.32 -21.87
CA TYR A 29 3.94 37.57 -21.41
C TYR A 29 3.65 37.82 -19.93
N ALA A 30 2.60 37.18 -19.39
CA ALA A 30 2.17 37.34 -18.01
C ALA A 30 1.54 36.05 -17.46
N THR A 31 1.47 35.93 -16.14
CA THR A 31 0.64 34.89 -15.47
C THR A 31 -0.64 35.51 -14.94
N LEU A 32 -1.73 34.74 -14.94
CA LEU A 32 -3.05 35.17 -14.51
C LEU A 32 -3.61 34.21 -13.45
N GLY A 33 -3.92 34.74 -12.28
CA GLY A 33 -4.60 34.01 -11.20
C GLY A 33 -5.96 34.60 -10.90
N LEU A 34 -7.01 33.77 -10.89
CA LEU A 34 -8.33 34.21 -10.44
C LEU A 34 -8.41 34.12 -8.91
N THR A 35 -9.07 35.12 -8.32
CA THR A 35 -9.29 35.20 -6.87
C THR A 35 -10.76 35.11 -6.50
N GLU A 36 -11.67 35.36 -7.46
CA GLU A 36 -13.11 35.26 -7.22
C GLU A 36 -13.87 35.07 -8.55
N VAL A 37 -14.93 34.25 -8.53
CA VAL A 37 -15.94 34.15 -9.60
C VAL A 37 -17.31 34.18 -8.92
N THR A 38 -18.10 35.22 -9.19
CA THR A 38 -19.37 35.47 -8.50
C THR A 38 -20.48 35.84 -9.50
N PRO A 39 -21.64 35.16 -9.51
CA PRO A 39 -21.94 33.99 -8.70
C PRO A 39 -21.17 32.75 -9.18
N THR A 40 -21.01 31.76 -8.31
CA THR A 40 -20.45 30.45 -8.68
C THR A 40 -21.39 29.66 -9.58
N THR A 41 -22.71 29.82 -9.41
CA THR A 41 -23.77 29.32 -10.29
C THR A 41 -24.75 30.44 -10.62
N VAL A 42 -25.05 30.65 -11.90
CA VAL A 42 -26.07 31.63 -12.31
C VAL A 42 -27.46 31.05 -12.04
N THR A 43 -28.28 31.83 -11.35
CA THR A 43 -29.70 31.53 -11.07
C THR A 43 -30.56 32.76 -11.38
N SER A 44 -31.88 32.59 -11.36
CA SER A 44 -32.83 33.69 -11.45
C SER A 44 -32.74 34.69 -10.29
N SER A 45 -32.16 34.31 -9.14
CA SER A 45 -32.04 35.13 -7.93
C SER A 45 -30.65 35.69 -7.65
N THR A 46 -29.59 35.20 -8.30
CA THR A 46 -28.20 35.65 -8.07
C THR A 46 -27.87 37.02 -8.70
N GLY A 47 -28.81 37.61 -9.43
CA GLY A 47 -28.63 38.88 -10.16
C GLY A 47 -28.32 38.69 -11.65
N ASP A 48 -28.19 39.80 -12.37
CA ASP A 48 -28.04 39.84 -13.83
C ASP A 48 -26.59 40.03 -14.29
N ARG A 49 -25.60 39.81 -13.40
CA ARG A 49 -24.17 40.02 -13.69
C ARG A 49 -23.31 38.87 -13.21
N VAL A 50 -22.23 38.61 -13.95
CA VAL A 50 -21.10 37.78 -13.54
C VAL A 50 -19.90 38.68 -13.29
N THR A 51 -19.32 38.56 -12.11
CA THR A 51 -18.16 39.32 -11.67
C THR A 51 -16.98 38.39 -11.43
N VAL A 52 -15.84 38.70 -12.04
CA VAL A 52 -14.58 37.98 -11.88
C VAL A 52 -13.52 38.91 -11.34
N ARG A 53 -12.79 38.46 -10.33
CA ARG A 53 -11.60 39.12 -9.79
C ARG A 53 -10.37 38.26 -9.98
N GLY A 54 -9.24 38.91 -10.13
CA GLY A 54 -7.97 38.22 -10.26
C GLY A 54 -6.80 39.18 -10.26
N ARG A 55 -5.62 38.59 -10.46
CA ARG A 55 -4.33 39.26 -10.51
C ARG A 55 -3.58 38.82 -11.75
N VAL A 56 -3.07 39.79 -12.51
CA VAL A 56 -2.12 39.57 -13.60
C VAL A 56 -0.72 39.97 -13.12
N VAL A 57 0.29 39.15 -13.45
CA VAL A 57 1.70 39.41 -13.12
C VAL A 57 2.52 39.39 -14.40
N ASN A 58 3.23 40.47 -14.70
CA ASN A 58 4.11 40.50 -15.87
C ASN A 58 5.36 39.65 -15.62
N THR A 59 5.45 38.53 -16.34
CA THR A 59 6.61 37.63 -16.31
C THR A 59 7.55 37.83 -17.49
N ALA A 60 7.21 38.72 -18.43
CA ALA A 60 8.11 39.11 -19.50
C ALA A 60 9.24 39.98 -18.96
N GLY A 61 10.42 39.89 -19.58
CA GLY A 61 11.59 40.71 -19.23
C GLY A 61 11.45 42.20 -19.59
N LYS A 62 10.25 42.67 -20.00
CA LYS A 62 10.00 44.03 -20.48
C LYS A 62 8.61 44.53 -20.01
N PRO A 63 8.41 45.85 -19.89
CA PRO A 63 7.10 46.42 -19.57
C PRO A 63 6.05 46.15 -20.66
N ILE A 64 4.80 46.00 -20.24
CA ILE A 64 3.62 45.81 -21.11
C ILE A 64 2.70 47.03 -20.94
N SER A 65 2.24 47.63 -22.04
CA SER A 65 1.35 48.81 -22.02
C SER A 65 -0.10 48.43 -22.31
N ASP A 66 -1.05 49.32 -21.97
CA ASP A 66 -2.47 49.22 -22.32
C ASP A 66 -3.16 47.91 -21.87
N VAL A 67 -2.86 47.47 -20.65
CA VAL A 67 -3.38 46.22 -20.11
C VAL A 67 -4.88 46.33 -19.84
N SER A 68 -5.65 45.47 -20.47
CA SER A 68 -7.11 45.38 -20.34
C SER A 68 -7.55 43.93 -20.20
N VAL A 69 -8.70 43.71 -19.57
CA VAL A 69 -9.27 42.37 -19.36
C VAL A 69 -10.65 42.28 -20.00
N ARG A 70 -11.00 41.12 -20.55
CA ARG A 70 -12.35 40.81 -21.04
C ARG A 70 -12.76 39.40 -20.61
N LEU A 71 -14.07 39.16 -20.57
CA LEU A 71 -14.62 37.82 -20.40
C LEU A 71 -15.10 37.29 -21.73
N GLN A 72 -14.81 36.03 -22.00
CA GLN A 72 -15.27 35.32 -23.17
C GLN A 72 -15.94 34.01 -22.77
N ARG A 73 -16.95 33.59 -23.53
CA ARG A 73 -17.75 32.40 -23.25
C ARG A 73 -17.86 31.51 -24.48
N GLY A 74 -17.54 30.23 -24.31
CA GLY A 74 -17.76 29.18 -25.29
C GLY A 74 -19.20 28.66 -25.31
N HIS A 75 -19.51 27.73 -26.21
CA HIS A 75 -20.82 27.08 -26.27
C HIS A 75 -21.12 26.25 -25.01
N ALA A 76 -22.40 26.01 -24.72
CA ALA A 76 -22.81 25.10 -23.65
C ALA A 76 -22.22 23.70 -23.90
N LEU A 77 -21.76 23.06 -22.84
CA LEU A 77 -21.29 21.68 -22.90
C LEU A 77 -22.47 20.73 -23.11
N THR A 78 -22.28 19.74 -23.96
CA THR A 78 -23.28 18.70 -24.29
C THR A 78 -22.80 17.29 -23.92
N GLU A 79 -21.50 17.12 -23.67
CA GLU A 79 -20.91 15.86 -23.26
C GLU A 79 -19.89 16.09 -22.15
N SER A 80 -19.78 15.15 -21.22
CA SER A 80 -18.96 15.30 -20.02
C SER A 80 -17.46 15.41 -20.30
N PHE A 81 -16.94 14.75 -21.34
CA PHE A 81 -15.52 14.88 -21.71
C PHE A 81 -15.11 16.33 -21.99
N GLN A 82 -16.09 17.18 -22.39
CA GLN A 82 -15.86 18.59 -22.65
C GLN A 82 -15.57 19.39 -21.38
N LEU A 83 -15.90 18.89 -20.18
CA LEU A 83 -15.57 19.51 -18.89
C LEU A 83 -14.07 19.79 -18.73
N ARG A 84 -13.21 19.04 -19.43
CA ARG A 84 -11.78 19.28 -19.49
C ARG A 84 -11.29 19.74 -20.85
N SER A 85 -11.70 19.08 -21.94
CA SER A 85 -11.18 19.42 -23.26
C SER A 85 -11.52 20.86 -23.69
N SER A 86 -12.68 21.40 -23.32
CA SER A 86 -13.05 22.78 -23.65
C SER A 86 -12.15 23.83 -22.99
N LEU A 87 -11.55 23.51 -21.84
CA LEU A 87 -10.62 24.41 -21.16
C LEU A 87 -9.25 24.42 -21.87
N THR A 88 -8.95 23.43 -22.69
CA THR A 88 -7.74 23.40 -23.53
C THR A 88 -7.97 23.90 -24.95
N SER A 89 -9.23 24.12 -25.36
CA SER A 89 -9.61 24.59 -26.70
C SER A 89 -8.92 25.91 -27.10
N PRO A 90 -8.71 26.15 -28.41
CA PRO A 90 -8.29 27.45 -28.91
C PRO A 90 -9.22 28.58 -28.48
N SER A 91 -8.68 29.79 -28.30
CA SER A 91 -9.46 30.98 -27.90
C SER A 91 -10.59 31.34 -28.89
N ALA A 92 -10.48 30.91 -30.15
CA ALA A 92 -11.52 31.08 -31.17
C ALA A 92 -12.83 30.35 -30.84
N ASP A 93 -12.77 29.28 -30.02
CA ASP A 93 -13.95 28.54 -29.58
C ASP A 93 -14.76 29.31 -28.53
N TYR A 94 -14.18 30.37 -27.94
CA TYR A 94 -14.83 31.29 -27.01
C TYR A 94 -15.43 32.49 -27.77
N SER A 95 -16.45 32.18 -28.57
CA SER A 95 -17.03 33.06 -29.60
C SER A 95 -17.76 34.30 -29.07
N VAL A 96 -18.26 34.27 -27.84
CA VAL A 96 -18.93 35.42 -27.22
C VAL A 96 -17.93 36.19 -26.37
N SER A 97 -17.77 37.49 -26.62
CA SER A 97 -16.83 38.35 -25.90
C SER A 97 -17.55 39.56 -25.30
N SER A 98 -17.26 39.85 -24.03
CA SER A 98 -17.65 41.10 -23.40
C SER A 98 -16.84 42.27 -23.95
N THR A 99 -17.29 43.49 -23.63
CA THR A 99 -16.45 44.69 -23.77
C THR A 99 -15.23 44.58 -22.84
N SER A 100 -14.05 44.97 -23.33
CA SER A 100 -12.83 45.01 -22.52
C SER A 100 -12.89 46.12 -21.47
N ARG A 101 -12.31 45.85 -20.29
CA ARG A 101 -12.14 46.79 -19.19
C ARG A 101 -10.66 47.10 -19.01
N HIS A 102 -10.33 48.38 -18.95
CA HIS A 102 -8.96 48.82 -18.65
C HIS A 102 -8.53 48.41 -17.24
N VAL A 103 -7.31 47.87 -17.10
CA VAL A 103 -6.71 47.47 -15.82
C VAL A 103 -5.63 48.46 -15.42
N THR A 104 -4.61 48.66 -16.27
CA THR A 104 -3.52 49.62 -16.03
C THR A 104 -2.91 50.11 -17.35
N GLY A 105 -2.38 51.33 -17.35
CA GLY A 105 -1.69 51.91 -18.51
C GLY A 105 -0.33 51.26 -18.80
N THR A 106 0.39 50.83 -17.76
CA THR A 106 1.67 50.12 -17.90
C THR A 106 1.84 49.14 -16.75
N LEU A 107 2.38 47.97 -17.05
CA LEU A 107 2.74 46.92 -16.11
C LEU A 107 4.23 46.61 -16.27
N GLY A 108 5.05 47.04 -15.32
CA GLY A 108 6.50 46.83 -15.31
C GLY A 108 6.88 45.35 -15.18
N THR A 109 8.15 45.02 -15.43
CA THR A 109 8.68 43.65 -15.30
C THR A 109 8.54 43.16 -13.84
N GLY A 110 7.89 42.01 -13.64
CA GLY A 110 7.61 41.45 -12.31
C GLY A 110 6.50 42.19 -11.53
N GLU A 111 5.93 43.26 -12.08
CA GLU A 111 4.85 43.99 -11.45
C GLU A 111 3.53 43.24 -11.61
N SER A 112 2.64 43.39 -10.62
CA SER A 112 1.31 42.79 -10.63
C SER A 112 0.21 43.84 -10.56
N ALA A 113 -0.90 43.61 -11.26
CA ALA A 113 -2.10 44.43 -11.16
C ALA A 113 -3.32 43.56 -10.84
N ASP A 114 -4.13 44.01 -9.88
CA ASP A 114 -5.43 43.41 -9.59
C ASP A 114 -6.50 43.97 -10.55
N PHE A 115 -7.46 43.13 -10.93
CA PHE A 115 -8.61 43.56 -11.73
C PHE A 115 -9.93 43.07 -11.15
N THR A 116 -11.00 43.75 -11.53
CA THR A 116 -12.37 43.29 -11.33
C THR A 116 -13.13 43.58 -12.61
N ILE A 117 -13.73 42.57 -13.22
CA ILE A 117 -14.60 42.72 -14.39
C ILE A 117 -15.99 42.20 -14.03
N SER A 118 -17.02 42.99 -14.33
CA SER A 118 -18.42 42.61 -14.09
C SER A 118 -19.18 42.80 -15.39
N VAL A 119 -19.77 41.74 -15.91
CA VAL A 119 -20.46 41.72 -17.21
C VAL A 119 -21.91 41.27 -17.04
N PRO A 120 -22.86 41.76 -17.85
CA PRO A 120 -24.21 41.22 -17.85
C PRO A 120 -24.24 39.73 -18.20
N VAL A 121 -25.15 38.98 -17.58
CA VAL A 121 -25.47 37.58 -17.93
C VAL A 121 -26.03 37.50 -19.35
N ASN A 122 -26.85 38.48 -19.75
CA ASN A 122 -27.57 38.50 -21.02
C ASN A 122 -27.13 39.67 -21.91
N GLY A 123 -27.24 39.51 -23.22
CA GLY A 123 -27.11 40.59 -24.20
C GLY A 123 -25.71 40.75 -24.81
N PRO A 124 -25.59 41.59 -25.87
CA PRO A 124 -24.44 41.62 -26.77
C PRO A 124 -23.16 42.20 -26.15
N THR A 125 -23.26 42.86 -25.00
CA THR A 125 -22.11 43.38 -24.23
C THR A 125 -21.76 42.49 -23.04
N GLY A 126 -22.48 41.39 -22.85
CA GLY A 126 -22.36 40.45 -21.74
C GLY A 126 -21.91 39.05 -22.19
N LEU A 127 -22.34 38.02 -21.47
CA LEU A 127 -22.05 36.62 -21.79
C LEU A 127 -23.07 35.97 -22.74
N ASP A 128 -24.13 36.69 -23.10
CA ASP A 128 -25.23 36.21 -23.96
C ASP A 128 -25.77 34.81 -23.57
N LEU A 129 -25.97 34.59 -22.27
CA LEU A 129 -26.51 33.33 -21.76
C LEU A 129 -28.02 33.25 -22.04
N THR A 130 -28.42 32.24 -22.80
CA THR A 130 -29.80 32.10 -23.31
C THR A 130 -30.54 30.90 -22.75
N GLU A 131 -29.85 29.92 -22.17
CA GLU A 131 -30.41 28.69 -21.62
C GLU A 131 -29.63 28.22 -20.38
N ALA A 132 -30.18 27.24 -19.66
CA ALA A 132 -29.48 26.56 -18.58
C ALA A 132 -28.44 25.57 -19.13
N GLY A 133 -27.35 25.34 -18.41
CA GLY A 133 -26.26 24.47 -18.85
C GLY A 133 -24.93 24.84 -18.19
N VAL A 134 -23.84 24.18 -18.61
CA VAL A 134 -22.48 24.51 -18.17
C VAL A 134 -21.73 25.14 -19.33
N TYR A 135 -21.10 26.30 -19.11
CA TYR A 135 -20.42 27.07 -20.16
C TYR A 135 -18.94 27.26 -19.86
N PRO A 136 -18.04 27.04 -20.83
CA PRO A 136 -16.64 27.45 -20.73
C PRO A 136 -16.54 28.98 -20.63
N LEU A 137 -15.82 29.46 -19.62
CA LEU A 137 -15.56 30.86 -19.37
C LEU A 137 -14.04 31.11 -19.42
N MET A 138 -13.62 32.06 -20.25
CA MET A 138 -12.24 32.49 -20.36
C MET A 138 -12.10 33.95 -19.93
N VAL A 139 -11.15 34.20 -19.06
CA VAL A 139 -10.68 35.52 -18.68
C VAL A 139 -9.45 35.80 -19.52
N ASP A 140 -9.58 36.69 -20.50
CA ASP A 140 -8.51 37.02 -21.43
C ASP A 140 -7.95 38.40 -21.07
N VAL A 141 -6.65 38.48 -20.82
CA VAL A 141 -5.93 39.72 -20.57
C VAL A 141 -5.16 40.08 -21.81
N ILE A 142 -5.50 41.24 -22.38
CA ILE A 142 -4.83 41.81 -23.55
C ILE A 142 -3.92 42.94 -23.13
N GLY A 143 -2.80 43.08 -23.84
CA GLY A 143 -1.84 44.17 -23.63
C GLY A 143 -0.95 44.35 -24.85
N THR A 144 -0.12 45.39 -24.81
CA THR A 144 0.79 45.77 -25.89
C THR A 144 2.23 45.68 -25.39
N PRO A 145 2.90 44.51 -25.55
CA PRO A 145 4.34 44.38 -25.31
C PRO A 145 5.13 45.27 -26.28
N ARG A 146 6.29 45.79 -25.89
CA ARG A 146 7.07 46.75 -26.71
C ARG A 146 7.40 46.27 -28.14
N ASP A 147 7.58 44.96 -28.32
CA ASP A 147 7.98 44.35 -29.59
C ASP A 147 6.80 43.69 -30.34
N ALA A 148 5.58 43.80 -29.79
CA ALA A 148 4.37 43.21 -30.35
C ALA A 148 3.25 44.26 -30.44
N GLY A 149 2.26 44.03 -31.30
CA GLY A 149 1.00 44.79 -31.23
C GLY A 149 0.20 44.42 -29.99
N THR A 150 -1.06 44.85 -29.93
CA THR A 150 -1.98 44.37 -28.89
C THR A 150 -2.27 42.89 -29.10
N VAL A 151 -1.93 42.07 -28.09
CA VAL A 151 -2.05 40.61 -28.10
C VAL A 151 -2.64 40.13 -26.78
N SER A 152 -3.16 38.89 -26.77
CA SER A 152 -3.43 38.20 -25.50
C SER A 152 -2.10 37.92 -24.80
N ILE A 153 -1.94 38.44 -23.59
CA ILE A 153 -0.72 38.35 -22.79
C ILE A 153 -0.80 37.26 -21.72
N ALA A 154 -2.02 36.92 -21.29
CA ALA A 154 -2.34 35.84 -20.37
C ALA A 154 -3.83 35.51 -20.44
N ASP A 155 -4.19 34.25 -20.23
CA ASP A 155 -5.58 33.83 -20.07
C ASP A 155 -5.76 32.82 -18.93
N SER A 156 -7.00 32.73 -18.42
CA SER A 156 -7.39 31.77 -17.39
C SER A 156 -8.79 31.27 -17.70
N ARG A 157 -8.98 29.95 -17.66
CA ARG A 157 -10.20 29.29 -18.13
C ARG A 157 -10.83 28.48 -17.00
N THR A 158 -12.15 28.57 -16.90
CA THR A 158 -12.97 27.85 -15.92
C THR A 158 -14.34 27.55 -16.53
N LEU A 159 -15.26 27.01 -15.74
CA LEU A 159 -16.63 26.68 -16.15
C LEU A 159 -17.64 27.50 -15.35
N LEU A 160 -18.71 27.94 -15.99
CA LEU A 160 -19.82 28.65 -15.37
C LEU A 160 -21.12 27.82 -15.50
N PRO A 161 -21.60 27.21 -14.40
CA PRO A 161 -22.90 26.56 -14.38
C PRO A 161 -24.02 27.62 -14.35
N VAL A 162 -25.07 27.35 -15.12
CA VAL A 162 -26.28 28.16 -15.24
C VAL A 162 -27.46 27.26 -14.95
N LEU A 163 -28.03 27.41 -13.75
CA LEU A 163 -29.20 26.64 -13.31
C LEU A 163 -30.51 27.24 -13.83
N SER A 164 -30.59 28.56 -13.79
CA SER A 164 -31.73 29.35 -14.25
C SER A 164 -31.25 30.73 -14.67
N LEU A 165 -32.05 31.43 -15.47
CA LEU A 165 -31.70 32.77 -15.93
C LEU A 165 -32.65 33.83 -15.36
N PRO A 166 -32.13 35.01 -14.98
CA PRO A 166 -32.94 36.11 -14.48
C PRO A 166 -33.89 36.67 -15.55
N ALA A 167 -34.82 37.52 -15.15
CA ALA A 167 -35.75 38.19 -16.06
C ALA A 167 -35.02 38.91 -17.21
N SER A 168 -35.59 38.87 -18.41
CA SER A 168 -35.01 39.48 -19.61
C SER A 168 -36.11 39.97 -20.53
N ARG A 169 -36.11 41.29 -20.81
CA ARG A 169 -37.10 41.90 -21.72
C ARG A 169 -37.02 41.31 -23.13
N THR A 170 -35.83 40.95 -23.60
CA THR A 170 -35.64 40.34 -24.91
C THR A 170 -36.25 38.94 -24.95
N ARG A 171 -36.05 38.13 -23.91
CA ARG A 171 -36.67 36.78 -23.84
C ARG A 171 -38.18 36.85 -23.61
N ALA A 172 -38.66 37.82 -22.84
CA ALA A 172 -40.08 38.01 -22.56
C ALA A 172 -40.90 38.23 -23.85
N GLN A 173 -40.28 38.74 -24.93
CA GLN A 173 -40.93 38.90 -26.24
C GLN A 173 -41.29 37.55 -26.89
N ASN A 174 -40.59 36.48 -26.52
CA ASN A 174 -40.81 35.12 -27.02
C ASN A 174 -41.74 34.30 -26.12
N TYR A 175 -42.26 34.89 -25.04
CA TYR A 175 -43.19 34.19 -24.14
C TYR A 175 -44.54 33.96 -24.82
N VAL A 176 -44.99 32.70 -24.79
CA VAL A 176 -46.31 32.28 -25.26
C VAL A 176 -47.07 31.77 -24.05
N ASP A 177 -48.26 32.34 -23.78
CA ASP A 177 -49.11 31.91 -22.67
C ASP A 177 -49.59 30.46 -22.91
N PRO A 178 -49.27 29.50 -22.02
CA PRO A 178 -49.69 28.10 -22.16
C PRO A 178 -51.20 27.93 -22.34
N ALA A 179 -52.03 28.84 -21.81
CA ALA A 179 -53.48 28.80 -21.96
C ALA A 179 -53.96 28.96 -23.41
N THR A 180 -53.11 29.47 -24.30
CA THR A 180 -53.44 29.66 -25.72
C THR A 180 -53.36 28.36 -26.54
N GLY A 181 -52.76 27.30 -25.99
CA GLY A 181 -52.51 26.04 -26.72
C GLY A 181 -51.49 26.15 -27.86
N ALA A 182 -50.86 27.33 -28.05
CA ALA A 182 -49.77 27.50 -29.00
C ALA A 182 -48.45 26.94 -28.44
N PRO A 183 -47.58 26.37 -29.28
CA PRO A 183 -46.30 25.82 -28.82
C PRO A 183 -45.40 26.96 -28.32
N GLY A 184 -45.08 26.94 -27.03
CA GLY A 184 -44.19 27.87 -26.36
C GLY A 184 -42.95 27.19 -25.76
N ALA A 185 -41.96 27.98 -25.36
CA ALA A 185 -40.80 27.46 -24.62
C ALA A 185 -41.20 27.08 -23.18
N PRO A 186 -41.11 25.80 -22.78
CA PRO A 186 -41.74 25.29 -21.56
C PRO A 186 -41.17 25.85 -20.25
N LEU A 187 -39.92 26.33 -20.26
CA LEU A 187 -39.23 26.88 -19.08
C LEU A 187 -39.20 28.43 -19.05
N LEU A 188 -39.74 29.08 -20.08
CA LEU A 188 -39.70 30.53 -20.21
C LEU A 188 -40.84 31.18 -19.41
N GLY A 189 -40.48 32.02 -18.45
CA GLY A 189 -41.42 32.83 -17.68
C GLY A 189 -41.92 34.06 -18.44
N ARG A 190 -43.05 34.62 -17.98
CA ARG A 190 -43.69 35.80 -18.58
C ARG A 190 -42.78 37.04 -18.59
N ASP A 191 -41.89 37.15 -17.61
CA ASP A 191 -40.88 38.21 -17.47
C ASP A 191 -39.58 37.91 -18.25
N GLY A 192 -39.54 36.80 -18.98
CA GLY A 192 -38.37 36.33 -19.72
C GLY A 192 -37.32 35.62 -18.86
N SER A 193 -37.62 35.32 -17.59
CA SER A 193 -36.80 34.41 -16.79
C SER A 193 -36.82 32.99 -17.37
N ILE A 194 -35.78 32.19 -17.11
CA ILE A 194 -35.78 30.76 -17.46
C ILE A 194 -35.71 29.95 -16.17
N ALA A 195 -36.71 29.11 -15.94
CA ALA A 195 -36.76 28.22 -14.78
C ALA A 195 -35.82 27.01 -14.93
N PRO A 196 -35.36 26.42 -13.81
CA PRO A 196 -34.60 25.17 -13.84
C PRO A 196 -35.39 24.03 -14.50
N ASN A 197 -34.71 23.14 -15.23
CA ASN A 197 -35.34 21.94 -15.79
C ASN A 197 -35.44 20.81 -14.75
N THR A 198 -36.60 20.69 -14.11
CA THR A 198 -36.88 19.68 -13.08
C THR A 198 -37.61 18.45 -13.59
N SER A 199 -37.78 18.31 -14.90
CA SER A 199 -38.59 17.23 -15.49
C SER A 199 -38.06 15.83 -15.22
N ARG A 200 -36.74 15.68 -14.98
CA ARG A 200 -36.06 14.38 -14.75
C ARG A 200 -34.91 14.48 -13.75
N PRO A 201 -35.14 14.74 -12.46
CA PRO A 201 -34.06 15.03 -11.51
C PRO A 201 -32.98 13.93 -11.47
N ALA A 202 -31.71 14.31 -11.51
CA ALA A 202 -30.59 13.36 -11.48
C ALA A 202 -30.46 12.73 -10.07
N PRO A 203 -30.41 11.39 -9.93
CA PRO A 203 -30.07 10.74 -8.66
C PRO A 203 -28.64 11.08 -8.25
N PHE A 204 -28.48 11.79 -7.14
CA PHE A 204 -27.20 12.22 -6.60
C PHE A 204 -26.73 11.28 -5.50
N THR A 205 -25.52 10.75 -5.66
CA THR A 205 -24.77 10.01 -4.64
C THR A 205 -23.30 10.43 -4.77
N MET A 206 -22.64 10.77 -3.67
CA MET A 206 -21.21 11.09 -3.68
C MET A 206 -20.45 10.13 -2.77
N ILE A 207 -19.34 9.60 -3.28
CA ILE A 207 -18.35 8.92 -2.45
C ILE A 207 -17.31 9.95 -2.01
N TRP A 208 -16.87 9.87 -0.75
CA TRP A 208 -15.76 10.66 -0.23
C TRP A 208 -14.59 9.74 0.16
N PRO A 209 -13.58 9.55 -0.70
CA PRO A 209 -12.44 8.71 -0.37
C PRO A 209 -11.56 9.33 0.72
N LEU A 210 -11.18 8.53 1.72
CA LEU A 210 -10.11 8.80 2.68
C LEU A 210 -9.07 7.66 2.60
N ALA A 211 -7.98 7.92 1.89
CA ALA A 211 -6.91 6.96 1.67
C ALA A 211 -5.53 7.63 1.69
N ALA A 212 -4.50 6.80 1.91
CA ALA A 212 -3.10 7.15 1.72
C ALA A 212 -2.37 5.95 1.11
N ALA A 213 -1.33 6.20 0.32
CA ALA A 213 -0.45 5.12 -0.11
C ALA A 213 0.16 4.43 1.12
N PRO A 214 0.44 3.11 1.11
CA PRO A 214 0.96 2.41 2.27
C PRO A 214 2.23 3.04 2.85
N GLN A 215 2.22 3.37 4.15
CA GLN A 215 3.32 4.07 4.83
C GLN A 215 4.06 3.21 5.86
N GLU A 216 3.51 2.07 6.28
CA GLU A 216 4.22 1.17 7.19
C GLU A 216 5.45 0.58 6.46
N ALA A 217 6.60 0.65 7.13
CA ALA A 217 7.80 -0.06 6.70
C ALA A 217 7.60 -1.55 6.95
N ALA A 218 8.13 -2.36 6.04
CA ALA A 218 7.84 -3.78 6.02
C ALA A 218 8.77 -4.60 6.90
N GLY A 219 8.39 -5.85 7.17
CA GLY A 219 9.25 -6.80 7.90
C GLY A 219 9.21 -6.62 9.41
N ILE A 220 8.14 -6.05 9.94
CA ILE A 220 7.96 -5.87 11.39
C ILE A 220 7.00 -6.94 11.93
N LEU A 221 7.24 -7.42 13.15
CA LEU A 221 6.40 -8.41 13.82
C LEU A 221 5.37 -7.73 14.73
N GLY A 222 4.20 -8.36 14.88
CA GLY A 222 3.04 -7.80 15.57
C GLY A 222 2.93 -8.19 17.04
N GLY A 223 1.80 -7.86 17.65
CA GLY A 223 1.52 -8.29 19.04
C GLY A 223 2.34 -7.56 20.12
N GLY A 224 2.76 -6.33 19.85
CA GLY A 224 3.55 -5.53 20.79
C GLY A 224 5.02 -5.97 20.91
N THR A 225 5.52 -6.81 20.01
CA THR A 225 6.93 -7.26 20.01
C THR A 225 7.87 -6.30 19.30
N ALA A 226 7.33 -5.33 18.56
CA ALA A 226 8.09 -4.28 17.89
C ALA A 226 7.26 -2.99 17.83
N GLU A 227 7.96 -1.86 17.78
CA GLU A 227 7.34 -0.55 17.59
C GLU A 227 6.85 -0.37 16.15
N LEU A 228 5.81 0.46 15.95
CA LEU A 228 5.38 0.83 14.61
C LEU A 228 6.51 1.56 13.88
N ARG A 229 6.88 1.06 12.69
CA ARG A 229 7.88 1.67 11.83
C ARG A 229 7.23 2.19 10.55
N LEU A 230 7.45 3.44 10.20
CA LEU A 230 7.00 4.04 8.94
C LEU A 230 8.18 4.31 7.98
N THR A 231 7.89 4.36 6.69
CA THR A 231 8.85 4.71 5.64
C THR A 231 9.17 6.21 5.60
N SER A 232 8.27 7.05 6.10
CA SER A 232 8.47 8.50 6.21
C SER A 232 7.48 9.12 7.20
N ASP A 233 7.79 10.35 7.63
CA ASP A 233 6.88 11.18 8.43
C ASP A 233 5.78 11.87 7.60
N ALA A 234 5.66 11.57 6.30
CA ALA A 234 4.69 12.22 5.41
C ALA A 234 3.24 11.98 5.84
N LEU A 235 2.93 10.81 6.42
CA LEU A 235 1.58 10.55 6.97
C LEU A 235 1.29 11.45 8.16
N GLY A 236 2.25 11.59 9.09
CA GLY A 236 2.13 12.46 10.24
C GLY A 236 1.82 13.90 9.84
N HIS A 237 2.55 14.43 8.85
CA HIS A 237 2.29 15.76 8.27
C HIS A 237 0.93 15.82 7.57
N SER A 238 0.54 14.78 6.83
CA SER A 238 -0.74 14.74 6.14
C SER A 238 -1.95 14.78 7.10
N LEU A 239 -1.80 14.30 8.34
CA LEU A 239 -2.86 14.29 9.36
C LEU A 239 -2.99 15.61 10.11
N GLN A 240 -1.99 16.51 10.02
CA GLN A 240 -2.05 17.84 10.62
C GLN A 240 -3.19 18.67 10.00
N PRO A 241 -3.72 19.70 10.69
CA PRO A 241 -4.83 20.51 10.19
C PRO A 241 -4.58 21.16 8.81
N ASP A 242 -3.33 21.48 8.50
CA ASP A 242 -2.88 22.02 7.21
C ASP A 242 -2.38 20.93 6.23
N GLY A 243 -2.41 19.66 6.64
CA GLY A 243 -2.13 18.51 5.80
C GLY A 243 -3.33 18.08 4.95
N ARG A 244 -3.09 17.22 3.95
CA ARG A 244 -4.12 16.71 3.03
C ARG A 244 -5.29 16.04 3.75
N LEU A 245 -5.00 15.09 4.63
CA LEU A 245 -6.02 14.32 5.35
C LEU A 245 -6.66 15.14 6.47
N GLY A 246 -5.93 16.09 7.07
CA GLY A 246 -6.48 17.01 8.06
C GLY A 246 -7.45 18.04 7.46
N MET A 247 -7.16 18.60 6.29
CA MET A 247 -8.13 19.47 5.58
C MET A 247 -9.35 18.69 5.08
N SER A 248 -9.14 17.48 4.54
CA SER A 248 -10.24 16.61 4.12
C SER A 248 -11.14 16.23 5.30
N LEU A 249 -10.57 15.97 6.48
CA LEU A 249 -11.36 15.73 7.70
C LEU A 249 -12.10 16.98 8.16
N GLN A 250 -11.48 18.17 8.16
CA GLN A 250 -12.18 19.42 8.51
C GLN A 250 -13.36 19.72 7.57
N ALA A 251 -13.20 19.46 6.27
CA ALA A 251 -14.29 19.54 5.31
C ALA A 251 -15.45 18.58 5.66
N LEU A 252 -15.13 17.34 6.03
CA LEU A 252 -16.11 16.37 6.49
C LEU A 252 -16.76 16.75 7.83
N GLU A 253 -16.02 17.35 8.76
CA GLU A 253 -16.54 17.82 10.04
C GLU A 253 -17.58 18.94 9.85
N GLN A 254 -17.38 19.81 8.86
CA GLN A 254 -18.38 20.81 8.48
C GLN A 254 -19.63 20.15 7.88
N LEU A 255 -19.45 19.24 6.93
CA LEU A 255 -20.55 18.50 6.30
C LEU A 255 -21.35 17.63 7.30
N ALA A 256 -20.66 17.03 8.27
CA ALA A 256 -21.28 16.21 9.32
C ALA A 256 -21.90 17.05 10.46
N GLY A 257 -21.65 18.37 10.49
CA GLY A 257 -22.02 19.25 11.59
C GLY A 257 -21.33 18.89 12.92
N THR A 258 -20.10 18.36 12.86
CA THR A 258 -19.26 17.99 14.02
C THR A 258 -18.11 18.96 14.25
N ALA A 259 -17.94 19.97 13.40
CA ALA A 259 -16.92 21.00 13.58
C ALA A 259 -17.06 21.69 14.96
N SER A 260 -15.95 21.78 15.69
CA SER A 260 -15.92 22.44 17.00
C SER A 260 -15.99 23.96 16.84
N SER A 261 -16.96 24.61 17.50
CA SER A 261 -17.19 26.06 17.48
C SER A 261 -16.13 26.84 18.30
N ASP A 262 -14.84 26.64 18.06
CA ASP A 262 -13.76 27.36 18.77
C ASP A 262 -13.18 28.55 17.98
N THR A 263 -13.68 28.81 16.78
CA THR A 263 -13.35 30.03 16.02
C THR A 263 -14.39 31.12 16.32
N PRO A 264 -14.01 32.29 16.86
CA PRO A 264 -14.94 33.41 16.99
C PRO A 264 -15.42 33.78 15.57
N PRO A 265 -16.73 33.82 15.30
CA PRO A 265 -17.21 34.26 14.01
C PRO A 265 -16.77 35.71 13.78
N THR A 266 -15.87 35.95 12.83
CA THR A 266 -15.74 37.26 12.19
C THR A 266 -16.94 37.45 11.29
N VAL A 267 -18.08 37.81 11.89
CA VAL A 267 -19.24 38.26 11.11
C VAL A 267 -19.76 39.58 11.68
N GLY A 268 -19.99 40.51 10.76
CA GLY A 268 -20.66 41.77 11.05
C GLY A 268 -22.06 41.55 11.64
N PRO A 269 -22.65 42.60 12.26
CA PRO A 269 -23.90 42.47 12.97
C PRO A 269 -25.03 42.09 12.00
N GLY A 270 -25.54 40.85 12.06
CA GLY A 270 -26.78 40.49 11.37
C GLY A 270 -27.01 39.03 10.94
N THR A 271 -26.03 38.13 10.99
CA THR A 271 -26.24 36.73 10.56
C THR A 271 -26.09 35.76 11.72
N THR A 272 -27.20 35.18 12.16
CA THR A 272 -27.21 33.93 12.93
C THR A 272 -26.60 32.81 12.08
N GLU A 273 -25.56 32.14 12.58
CA GLU A 273 -25.10 30.88 12.01
C GLU A 273 -26.28 29.90 11.96
N PRO A 274 -26.57 29.26 10.82
CA PRO A 274 -27.48 28.13 10.81
C PRO A 274 -26.80 27.02 11.61
N ALA A 275 -27.38 26.65 12.75
CA ALA A 275 -27.09 25.36 13.36
C ALA A 275 -27.32 24.27 12.29
N ALA A 276 -26.45 23.26 12.22
CA ALA A 276 -26.58 22.16 11.25
C ALA A 276 -28.03 21.66 11.24
N SER A 277 -28.68 21.75 10.08
CA SER A 277 -30.05 21.24 9.90
C SER A 277 -30.04 19.74 10.23
N PRO A 278 -31.01 19.23 11.01
CA PRO A 278 -31.14 17.80 11.27
C PRO A 278 -31.19 16.99 9.96
N ASP A 279 -31.82 17.57 8.94
CA ASP A 279 -31.97 17.02 7.60
C ASP A 279 -31.03 17.79 6.64
N ASP A 280 -29.95 17.14 6.21
CA ASP A 280 -29.05 17.62 5.15
C ASP A 280 -29.00 16.56 4.04
N PRO A 281 -29.71 16.77 2.91
CA PRO A 281 -29.78 15.79 1.84
C PRO A 281 -28.45 15.61 1.10
N VAL A 282 -27.51 16.57 1.19
CA VAL A 282 -26.15 16.42 0.64
C VAL A 282 -25.37 15.44 1.51
N ARG A 283 -25.38 15.65 2.83
CA ARG A 283 -24.77 14.73 3.81
C ARG A 283 -25.32 13.32 3.68
N ASP A 284 -26.64 13.17 3.61
CA ASP A 284 -27.31 11.87 3.56
C ASP A 284 -27.09 11.12 2.22
N SER A 285 -26.70 11.83 1.17
CA SER A 285 -26.30 11.28 -0.14
C SER A 285 -24.78 11.10 -0.29
N THR A 286 -23.99 11.50 0.71
CA THR A 286 -22.54 11.39 0.71
C THR A 286 -22.08 10.25 1.62
N CYS A 287 -21.29 9.33 1.10
CA CYS A 287 -20.76 8.20 1.87
C CYS A 287 -19.23 8.24 1.91
N LEU A 288 -18.69 8.16 3.12
CA LEU A 288 -17.26 8.09 3.35
C LEU A 288 -16.73 6.71 2.94
N ALA A 289 -15.71 6.66 2.08
CA ALA A 289 -15.02 5.43 1.72
C ALA A 289 -13.62 5.42 2.34
N VAL A 290 -13.43 4.63 3.39
CA VAL A 290 -12.19 4.62 4.19
C VAL A 290 -11.29 3.47 3.75
N ASP A 291 -10.01 3.76 3.54
CA ASP A 291 -8.98 2.72 3.43
C ASP A 291 -8.69 2.12 4.82
N PRO A 292 -8.95 0.81 5.05
CA PRO A 292 -8.66 0.19 6.34
C PRO A 292 -7.16 0.19 6.67
N ASP A 293 -6.27 0.24 5.67
CA ASP A 293 -4.82 0.30 5.87
C ASP A 293 -4.38 1.62 6.49
N LEU A 294 -4.94 2.73 5.98
CA LEU A 294 -4.78 4.06 6.57
C LEU A 294 -5.27 4.03 8.02
N LEU A 295 -6.47 3.50 8.25
CA LEU A 295 -7.09 3.53 9.57
C LEU A 295 -6.30 2.71 10.61
N LEU A 296 -5.83 1.51 10.23
CA LEU A 296 -4.99 0.66 11.06
C LEU A 296 -3.66 1.35 11.38
N THR A 297 -3.01 1.91 10.36
CA THR A 297 -1.72 2.61 10.49
C THR A 297 -1.85 3.80 11.44
N VAL A 298 -2.88 4.65 11.25
CA VAL A 298 -3.09 5.83 12.10
C VAL A 298 -3.44 5.44 13.53
N THR A 299 -4.21 4.36 13.72
CA THR A 299 -4.51 3.82 15.07
C THR A 299 -3.22 3.48 15.82
N ARG A 300 -2.26 2.81 15.15
CA ARG A 300 -0.96 2.50 15.76
C ARG A 300 -0.10 3.75 15.94
N MET A 301 -0.11 4.69 14.98
CA MET A 301 0.63 5.95 15.11
C MET A 301 0.21 6.76 16.34
N ALA A 302 -1.06 6.64 16.76
CA ALA A 302 -1.54 7.30 17.95
C ALA A 302 -0.74 6.91 19.21
N ASP A 303 -0.21 5.70 19.29
CA ASP A 303 0.58 5.26 20.44
C ASP A 303 2.07 5.66 20.36
N GLY A 304 2.49 6.26 19.24
CA GLY A 304 3.88 6.56 18.93
C GLY A 304 4.42 5.65 17.82
N TYR A 305 5.43 6.13 17.08
CA TYR A 305 6.06 5.39 16.01
C TYR A 305 7.45 5.93 15.69
N VAL A 306 8.22 5.14 14.97
CA VAL A 306 9.55 5.51 14.46
C VAL A 306 9.56 5.51 12.94
N VAL A 307 10.51 6.23 12.34
CA VAL A 307 10.73 6.28 10.88
C VAL A 307 12.07 5.62 10.57
N THR A 308 12.09 4.78 9.55
CA THR A 308 13.31 4.06 9.11
C THR A 308 14.16 4.88 8.15
N ASP A 309 15.49 4.79 8.30
CA ASP A 309 16.46 5.34 7.34
C ASP A 309 16.47 4.54 6.02
N ASP A 310 16.13 3.25 6.07
CA ASP A 310 16.07 2.34 4.92
C ASP A 310 14.81 1.45 4.99
N PRO A 311 13.86 1.54 4.04
CA PRO A 311 12.63 0.74 4.05
C PRO A 311 12.82 -0.71 3.60
N ALA A 312 13.94 -1.08 2.98
CA ALA A 312 14.22 -2.44 2.54
C ALA A 312 14.86 -3.32 3.64
N ASP A 313 15.44 -2.69 4.66
CA ASP A 313 16.08 -3.35 5.79
C ASP A 313 15.25 -3.18 7.09
N PRO A 314 14.63 -4.26 7.62
CA PRO A 314 13.82 -4.20 8.83
C PRO A 314 14.63 -3.88 10.10
N GLU A 315 15.96 -4.01 10.06
CA GLU A 315 16.88 -3.72 11.16
C GLU A 315 17.57 -2.35 11.01
N ALA A 316 17.24 -1.59 9.97
CA ALA A 316 17.79 -0.27 9.74
C ALA A 316 17.56 0.68 10.92
N ARG A 317 18.49 1.63 11.05
CA ARG A 317 18.38 2.69 12.05
C ARG A 317 17.09 3.48 11.87
N THR A 318 16.59 3.98 12.99
CA THR A 318 15.36 4.76 13.03
C THR A 318 15.55 6.05 13.80
N HIS A 319 14.61 6.96 13.58
CA HIS A 319 14.42 8.14 14.41
C HIS A 319 12.94 8.29 14.81
N ASP A 320 12.67 9.04 15.87
CA ASP A 320 11.30 9.25 16.36
C ASP A 320 10.43 9.94 15.32
N GLY A 321 9.20 9.46 15.18
CA GLY A 321 8.16 10.07 14.36
C GLY A 321 7.43 11.20 15.09
N GLN A 322 6.98 12.22 14.35
CA GLN A 322 6.41 13.43 14.96
C GLN A 322 4.87 13.50 14.92
N GLY A 323 4.20 12.50 14.33
CA GLY A 323 2.77 12.55 13.99
C GLY A 323 1.78 12.01 15.04
N ALA A 324 2.23 11.51 16.19
CA ALA A 324 1.35 10.77 17.12
C ALA A 324 0.19 11.61 17.69
N SER A 325 0.42 12.89 17.99
CA SER A 325 -0.61 13.82 18.47
C SER A 325 -1.64 14.16 17.39
N ALA A 326 -1.18 14.33 16.14
CA ALA A 326 -2.03 14.55 14.98
C ALA A 326 -2.90 13.30 14.72
N ALA A 327 -2.32 12.09 14.78
CA ALA A 327 -3.05 10.83 14.65
C ALA A 327 -4.17 10.68 15.69
N LYS A 328 -3.90 10.93 16.98
CA LYS A 328 -4.92 10.91 18.05
C LYS A 328 -6.08 11.86 17.77
N SER A 329 -5.75 13.08 17.35
CA SER A 329 -6.76 14.13 17.12
C SER A 329 -7.58 13.82 15.87
N TRP A 330 -6.93 13.39 14.80
CA TRP A 330 -7.57 13.01 13.54
C TRP A 330 -8.49 11.80 13.69
N LEU A 331 -8.09 10.74 14.41
CA LEU A 331 -8.95 9.57 14.67
C LEU A 331 -10.20 9.94 15.46
N ARG A 332 -10.06 10.85 16.44
CA ARG A 332 -11.20 11.33 17.22
C ARG A 332 -12.19 12.08 16.35
N GLY A 333 -11.71 12.99 15.50
CA GLY A 333 -12.55 13.73 14.55
C GLY A 333 -13.22 12.78 13.55
N LEU A 334 -12.46 11.83 12.99
CA LEU A 334 -13.00 10.84 12.05
C LEU A 334 -14.09 9.97 12.68
N THR A 335 -13.90 9.52 13.92
CA THR A 335 -14.91 8.73 14.65
C THR A 335 -16.20 9.53 14.85
N GLN A 336 -16.09 10.84 15.14
CA GLN A 336 -17.26 11.71 15.27
C GLN A 336 -17.99 11.90 13.94
N VAL A 337 -17.26 12.16 12.84
CA VAL A 337 -17.82 12.26 11.49
C VAL A 337 -18.52 10.95 11.09
N ALA A 338 -17.84 9.82 11.28
CA ALA A 338 -18.34 8.49 10.94
C ALA A 338 -19.66 8.15 11.67
N SER A 339 -19.85 8.66 12.90
CA SER A 339 -21.09 8.45 13.65
C SER A 339 -22.34 9.15 13.06
N ARG A 340 -22.14 10.09 12.13
CA ARG A 340 -23.21 10.91 11.54
C ARG A 340 -23.37 10.77 10.03
N MET A 341 -22.49 10.02 9.38
CA MET A 341 -22.46 9.86 7.93
C MET A 341 -22.45 8.39 7.54
N CYS A 342 -22.82 8.10 6.30
CA CYS A 342 -22.60 6.79 5.71
C CYS A 342 -21.10 6.48 5.64
N VAL A 343 -20.71 5.24 5.96
CA VAL A 343 -19.33 4.75 5.82
C VAL A 343 -19.32 3.46 5.01
N THR A 344 -18.34 3.30 4.14
CA THR A 344 -17.99 2.05 3.43
C THR A 344 -16.47 1.86 3.47
N ALA A 345 -16.01 0.66 3.14
CA ALA A 345 -14.59 0.33 3.12
C ALA A 345 -14.06 0.24 1.68
N LEU A 346 -12.85 0.79 1.46
CA LEU A 346 -12.08 0.54 0.26
C LEU A 346 -11.33 -0.81 0.38
N PRO A 347 -10.86 -1.40 -0.73
CA PRO A 347 -9.93 -2.52 -0.67
C PRO A 347 -8.72 -2.16 0.19
N PHE A 348 -8.27 -3.09 1.04
CA PHE A 348 -7.17 -2.84 1.97
C PHE A 348 -5.92 -2.40 1.22
N ALA A 349 -5.32 -1.28 1.65
CA ALA A 349 -4.09 -0.72 1.06
C ALA A 349 -4.22 -0.44 -0.44
N GLN A 350 -5.45 -0.23 -0.93
CA GLN A 350 -5.73 -0.13 -2.37
C GLN A 350 -5.21 -1.33 -3.18
N ALA A 351 -5.30 -2.55 -2.62
CA ALA A 351 -4.88 -3.78 -3.27
C ALA A 351 -5.45 -3.93 -4.69
N GLY A 352 -4.58 -4.16 -5.67
CA GLY A 352 -4.97 -4.30 -7.07
C GLY A 352 -5.68 -5.63 -7.30
N LEU A 353 -6.89 -5.59 -7.86
CA LEU A 353 -7.68 -6.80 -8.12
C LEU A 353 -6.95 -7.76 -9.08
N ASP A 354 -6.33 -7.24 -10.14
CA ASP A 354 -5.55 -8.03 -11.09
C ASP A 354 -4.28 -8.61 -10.45
N SER A 355 -3.64 -7.87 -9.55
CA SER A 355 -2.51 -8.36 -8.77
C SER A 355 -2.91 -9.52 -7.86
N LEU A 356 -4.03 -9.39 -7.14
CA LEU A 356 -4.57 -10.46 -6.29
C LEU A 356 -4.94 -11.70 -7.12
N ARG A 357 -5.54 -11.50 -8.31
CA ARG A 357 -5.85 -12.59 -9.24
C ARG A 357 -4.60 -13.30 -9.75
N THR A 358 -3.51 -12.56 -9.94
CA THR A 358 -2.19 -13.09 -10.33
C THR A 358 -1.53 -13.88 -9.18
N VAL A 359 -1.65 -13.41 -7.92
CA VAL A 359 -1.21 -14.18 -6.75
C VAL A 359 -1.99 -15.49 -6.63
N ASN A 360 -3.29 -15.45 -6.88
CA ASN A 360 -4.20 -16.61 -6.82
C ASN A 360 -4.23 -17.28 -5.43
N ASP A 361 -4.28 -16.46 -4.38
CA ASP A 361 -4.47 -16.90 -2.99
C ASP A 361 -5.80 -16.39 -2.43
N ALA A 362 -6.69 -17.31 -2.04
CA ALA A 362 -8.03 -16.98 -1.57
C ALA A 362 -8.02 -16.27 -0.21
N GLY A 363 -7.05 -16.57 0.66
CA GLY A 363 -6.92 -15.94 1.97
C GLY A 363 -6.56 -14.46 1.85
N LEU A 364 -5.57 -14.15 1.01
CA LEU A 364 -5.10 -12.82 0.68
C LEU A 364 -6.21 -12.00 -0.01
N ALA A 365 -6.90 -12.60 -0.98
CA ALA A 365 -8.01 -11.96 -1.68
C ALA A 365 -9.17 -11.59 -0.74
N ARG A 366 -9.56 -12.50 0.18
CA ARG A 366 -10.58 -12.21 1.21
C ARG A 366 -10.12 -11.11 2.16
N ARG A 367 -8.84 -11.13 2.57
CA ARG A 367 -8.26 -10.09 3.43
C ARG A 367 -8.27 -8.71 2.75
N ALA A 368 -8.07 -8.66 1.43
CA ALA A 368 -8.10 -7.42 0.67
C ALA A 368 -9.51 -6.85 0.44
N VAL A 369 -10.52 -7.71 0.22
CA VAL A 369 -11.83 -7.27 -0.32
C VAL A 369 -12.98 -7.41 0.69
N LEU A 370 -12.99 -8.46 1.52
CA LEU A 370 -14.11 -8.77 2.42
C LEU A 370 -13.86 -8.33 3.87
N ASN A 371 -12.64 -8.57 4.39
CA ASN A 371 -12.29 -8.19 5.75
C ASN A 371 -12.21 -6.67 6.02
N PRO A 372 -11.94 -5.76 5.03
CA PRO A 372 -11.89 -4.32 5.26
C PRO A 372 -13.08 -3.75 6.04
N TYR A 373 -14.29 -4.24 5.76
CA TYR A 373 -15.50 -3.75 6.40
C TYR A 373 -15.49 -4.01 7.91
N ASP A 374 -15.02 -5.18 8.34
CA ASP A 374 -14.96 -5.52 9.77
C ASP A 374 -13.89 -4.69 10.50
N THR A 375 -12.76 -4.41 9.84
CA THR A 375 -11.72 -3.51 10.38
C THR A 375 -12.24 -2.09 10.57
N VAL A 376 -12.94 -1.54 9.58
CA VAL A 376 -13.52 -0.19 9.66
C VAL A 376 -14.60 -0.13 10.74
N ASP A 377 -15.49 -1.12 10.79
CA ASP A 377 -16.56 -1.21 11.80
C ASP A 377 -15.97 -1.26 13.23
N ALA A 378 -14.92 -2.07 13.44
CA ALA A 378 -14.28 -2.23 14.74
C ALA A 378 -13.57 -0.96 15.23
N ILE A 379 -12.85 -0.25 14.35
CA ILE A 379 -12.07 0.93 14.75
C ILE A 379 -12.96 2.17 14.89
N LEU A 380 -13.92 2.39 13.96
CA LEU A 380 -14.78 3.58 13.99
C LEU A 380 -16.06 3.40 14.83
N GLY A 381 -16.41 2.17 15.22
CA GLY A 381 -17.62 1.88 15.98
C GLY A 381 -18.91 2.10 15.17
N VAL A 382 -18.87 1.84 13.86
CA VAL A 382 -19.99 2.04 12.93
C VAL A 382 -20.38 0.72 12.25
N LYS A 383 -21.46 0.76 11.46
CA LYS A 383 -21.82 -0.32 10.54
C LYS A 383 -21.67 0.17 9.11
N THR A 384 -20.68 -0.34 8.42
CA THR A 384 -20.40 0.00 7.02
C THR A 384 -21.52 -0.48 6.09
N VAL A 385 -21.75 0.30 5.03
CA VAL A 385 -22.48 -0.15 3.83
C VAL A 385 -21.56 -1.11 3.09
N ARG A 386 -22.05 -2.31 2.79
CA ARG A 386 -21.26 -3.39 2.18
C ARG A 386 -21.83 -3.77 0.82
N GLY A 387 -21.05 -4.50 0.03
CA GLY A 387 -21.51 -5.12 -1.21
C GLY A 387 -21.25 -4.32 -2.47
N LEU A 388 -20.53 -3.19 -2.41
CA LEU A 388 -20.05 -2.46 -3.58
C LEU A 388 -18.54 -2.33 -3.51
N THR A 389 -17.81 -3.05 -4.36
CA THR A 389 -16.37 -2.89 -4.46
C THR A 389 -16.03 -1.63 -5.25
N ILE A 390 -15.11 -0.83 -4.71
CA ILE A 390 -14.57 0.37 -5.37
C ILE A 390 -13.09 0.09 -5.70
N PRO A 391 -12.75 -0.30 -6.94
CA PRO A 391 -11.37 -0.54 -7.32
C PRO A 391 -10.54 0.74 -7.24
N ALA A 392 -9.30 0.64 -6.77
CA ALA A 392 -8.42 1.80 -6.55
C ALA A 392 -8.15 2.62 -7.81
N THR A 393 -8.06 1.95 -8.96
CA THR A 393 -7.86 2.54 -10.29
C THR A 393 -9.11 3.17 -10.86
N GLY A 394 -10.29 2.83 -10.33
CA GLY A 394 -11.58 3.16 -10.92
C GLY A 394 -12.00 2.29 -12.09
N THR A 395 -11.27 1.21 -12.40
CA THR A 395 -11.53 0.31 -13.52
C THR A 395 -11.82 -1.10 -13.03
N LEU A 396 -12.42 -1.94 -13.87
CA LEU A 396 -12.52 -3.38 -13.64
C LEU A 396 -12.14 -4.09 -14.92
N THR A 397 -11.14 -4.95 -14.85
CA THR A 397 -10.76 -5.86 -15.95
C THR A 397 -11.54 -7.17 -15.83
N ASP A 398 -11.45 -8.03 -16.85
CA ASP A 398 -11.99 -9.40 -16.75
C ASP A 398 -11.36 -10.18 -15.58
N ALA A 399 -10.04 -10.07 -15.38
CA ALA A 399 -9.34 -10.74 -14.28
C ALA A 399 -9.82 -10.26 -12.90
N GLY A 400 -10.02 -8.94 -12.74
CA GLY A 400 -10.58 -8.37 -11.53
C GLY A 400 -12.05 -8.79 -11.31
N ARG A 401 -12.87 -8.84 -12.37
CA ARG A 401 -14.26 -9.32 -12.28
C ARG A 401 -14.33 -10.77 -11.84
N ASP A 402 -13.49 -11.62 -12.41
CA ASP A 402 -13.45 -13.04 -12.10
C ASP A 402 -13.02 -13.27 -10.64
N LEU A 403 -12.03 -12.52 -10.14
CA LEU A 403 -11.65 -12.51 -8.72
C LEU A 403 -12.85 -12.15 -7.82
N LEU A 404 -13.58 -11.08 -8.14
CA LEU A 404 -14.76 -10.69 -7.36
C LEU A 404 -15.82 -11.80 -7.37
N SER A 405 -16.06 -12.42 -8.52
CA SER A 405 -16.99 -13.55 -8.65
C SER A 405 -16.57 -14.75 -7.79
N GLU A 406 -15.28 -15.09 -7.75
CA GLU A 406 -14.73 -16.18 -6.91
C GLU A 406 -14.92 -15.90 -5.41
N LEU A 407 -14.86 -14.62 -5.02
CA LEU A 407 -15.14 -14.16 -3.65
C LEU A 407 -16.64 -14.05 -3.32
N GLY A 408 -17.53 -14.27 -4.29
CA GLY A 408 -18.97 -14.08 -4.15
C GLY A 408 -19.41 -12.62 -4.14
N VAL A 409 -18.55 -11.70 -4.59
CA VAL A 409 -18.85 -10.28 -4.75
C VAL A 409 -19.34 -10.02 -6.17
N THR A 410 -20.55 -9.46 -6.29
CA THR A 410 -21.23 -9.31 -7.58
C THR A 410 -21.44 -7.86 -7.98
N SER A 411 -20.80 -6.89 -7.31
CA SER A 411 -21.10 -5.47 -7.52
C SER A 411 -19.86 -4.61 -7.39
N ALA A 412 -19.65 -3.71 -8.36
CA ALA A 412 -18.52 -2.79 -8.39
C ALA A 412 -18.89 -1.39 -8.90
N ALA A 413 -18.17 -0.36 -8.45
CA ALA A 413 -18.25 1.00 -8.98
C ALA A 413 -17.05 1.31 -9.87
N ILE A 414 -17.27 1.68 -11.13
CA ILE A 414 -16.20 1.89 -12.13
C ILE A 414 -16.41 3.13 -12.99
N ALA A 415 -15.36 3.66 -13.60
CA ALA A 415 -15.46 4.73 -14.57
C ALA A 415 -16.28 4.27 -15.78
N ALA A 416 -17.15 5.15 -16.29
CA ALA A 416 -17.98 4.85 -17.45
C ALA A 416 -17.14 4.62 -18.71
N THR A 417 -15.93 5.16 -18.78
CA THR A 417 -14.96 4.87 -19.86
C THR A 417 -14.34 3.46 -19.78
N SER A 418 -14.58 2.71 -18.72
CA SER A 418 -14.10 1.32 -18.54
C SER A 418 -15.12 0.26 -18.97
N LEU A 419 -16.22 0.68 -19.60
CA LEU A 419 -17.24 -0.24 -20.11
C LEU A 419 -17.80 0.23 -21.44
N THR A 420 -18.28 -0.71 -22.24
CA THR A 420 -18.97 -0.47 -23.50
C THR A 420 -20.35 -1.16 -23.47
N PRO A 421 -21.46 -0.41 -23.46
CA PRO A 421 -22.81 -1.00 -23.46
C PRO A 421 -23.05 -1.79 -24.75
N LEU A 422 -23.57 -3.01 -24.64
CA LEU A 422 -23.88 -3.83 -25.80
C LEU A 422 -25.10 -3.29 -26.54
N GLY A 423 -24.99 -3.13 -27.86
CA GLY A 423 -26.07 -2.64 -28.73
C GLY A 423 -26.24 -1.12 -28.78
N ALA A 424 -25.28 -0.35 -28.26
CA ALA A 424 -25.25 1.10 -28.42
C ALA A 424 -24.47 1.50 -29.69
N ASP A 425 -25.09 2.25 -30.60
CA ASP A 425 -24.41 2.90 -31.73
C ASP A 425 -23.61 4.11 -31.19
N ARG A 426 -22.31 3.93 -30.88
CA ARG A 426 -21.45 5.07 -30.49
C ARG A 426 -20.11 5.10 -31.22
N ALA A 427 -19.66 6.33 -31.48
CA ALA A 427 -18.33 6.62 -31.97
C ALA A 427 -17.31 6.43 -30.84
N PRO A 428 -16.06 6.01 -31.15
CA PRO A 428 -15.00 5.74 -30.16
C PRO A 428 -14.59 6.96 -29.31
N THR A 429 -15.07 8.16 -29.62
CA THR A 429 -14.74 9.40 -28.89
C THR A 429 -15.77 9.80 -27.83
N SER A 430 -16.97 9.23 -27.86
CA SER A 430 -18.04 9.51 -26.88
C SER A 430 -18.00 8.47 -25.77
N GLY A 431 -17.64 8.86 -24.56
CA GLY A 431 -17.64 7.97 -23.39
C GLY A 431 -18.99 7.31 -23.13
N SER A 432 -19.02 6.13 -22.52
CA SER A 432 -20.28 5.46 -22.15
C SER A 432 -21.06 6.31 -21.14
N ALA A 433 -22.38 6.27 -21.21
CA ALA A 433 -23.21 7.09 -20.33
C ALA A 433 -23.12 6.56 -18.89
N SER A 434 -22.98 7.45 -17.90
CA SER A 434 -22.93 7.04 -16.48
C SER A 434 -24.26 6.43 -16.03
N GLY A 435 -24.23 5.28 -15.38
CA GLY A 435 -25.44 4.49 -15.11
C GLY A 435 -25.19 3.14 -14.45
N ARG A 436 -26.20 2.28 -14.49
CA ARG A 436 -26.15 0.92 -13.96
C ARG A 436 -26.11 -0.11 -15.09
N TYR A 437 -25.08 -0.95 -15.08
CA TYR A 437 -24.84 -1.95 -16.11
C TYR A 437 -24.67 -3.34 -15.51
N ARG A 438 -24.63 -4.34 -16.39
CA ARG A 438 -24.35 -5.72 -16.04
C ARG A 438 -23.28 -6.28 -16.98
N SER A 439 -22.18 -6.74 -16.42
CA SER A 439 -21.17 -7.53 -17.12
C SER A 439 -21.17 -8.94 -16.55
N GLN A 440 -21.67 -9.90 -17.33
CA GLN A 440 -21.91 -11.28 -16.88
C GLN A 440 -22.75 -11.35 -15.59
N ALA A 441 -22.21 -11.88 -14.49
CA ALA A 441 -22.85 -11.94 -13.17
C ALA A 441 -22.57 -10.71 -12.29
N THR A 442 -21.73 -9.78 -12.74
CA THR A 442 -21.36 -8.58 -11.98
C THR A 442 -22.23 -7.39 -12.40
N HIS A 443 -22.79 -6.71 -11.41
CA HIS A 443 -23.52 -5.46 -11.57
C HIS A 443 -22.57 -4.27 -11.37
N LEU A 444 -22.71 -3.25 -12.21
CA LEU A 444 -21.76 -2.16 -12.29
C LEU A 444 -22.49 -0.84 -12.09
N GLN A 445 -22.06 -0.05 -11.11
CA GLN A 445 -22.44 1.35 -10.99
C GLN A 445 -21.34 2.19 -11.63
N SER A 446 -21.61 2.82 -12.77
CA SER A 446 -20.62 3.67 -13.42
C SER A 446 -20.70 5.13 -12.99
N TYR A 447 -19.55 5.80 -13.06
CA TYR A 447 -19.40 7.23 -12.80
C TYR A 447 -18.60 7.93 -13.90
N ASP A 448 -18.75 9.24 -14.00
CA ASP A 448 -18.11 10.02 -15.05
C ASP A 448 -16.68 10.42 -14.69
N ILE A 449 -15.71 9.95 -15.48
CA ILE A 449 -14.29 10.21 -15.20
C ILE A 449 -13.89 11.67 -15.43
N ALA A 450 -14.58 12.42 -16.29
CA ALA A 450 -14.29 13.83 -16.52
C ALA A 450 -14.75 14.67 -15.31
N ILE A 451 -15.86 14.29 -14.67
CA ILE A 451 -16.28 14.88 -13.40
C ILE A 451 -15.29 14.54 -12.29
N SER A 452 -14.87 13.28 -12.16
CA SER A 452 -13.83 12.87 -11.21
C SER A 452 -12.52 13.65 -11.42
N ALA A 453 -12.11 13.86 -12.67
CA ALA A 453 -10.92 14.64 -13.00
C ALA A 453 -11.08 16.14 -12.68
N ALA A 454 -12.26 16.72 -12.92
CA ALA A 454 -12.59 18.09 -12.54
C ALA A 454 -12.46 18.31 -11.02
N ILE A 455 -13.08 17.43 -10.24
CA ILE A 455 -13.03 17.45 -8.77
C ILE A 455 -11.62 17.18 -8.26
N GLY A 456 -10.91 16.21 -8.85
CA GLY A 456 -9.52 15.89 -8.53
C GLY A 456 -8.56 17.07 -8.74
N GLY A 457 -8.88 17.98 -9.65
CA GLY A 457 -8.10 19.18 -9.89
C GLY A 457 -8.26 20.24 -8.80
N ALA A 458 -9.30 20.21 -7.98
CA ALA A 458 -9.41 21.07 -6.81
C ALA A 458 -8.41 20.65 -5.71
N GLY A 459 -8.28 21.45 -4.65
CA GLY A 459 -7.40 21.12 -3.53
C GLY A 459 -5.97 21.67 -3.61
N LEU A 460 -5.19 21.29 -2.59
CA LEU A 460 -3.80 21.70 -2.40
C LEU A 460 -2.84 21.03 -3.38
N THR A 461 -3.07 19.74 -3.63
CA THR A 461 -2.30 18.89 -4.53
C THR A 461 -3.25 18.35 -5.59
N PRO A 462 -3.49 19.12 -6.67
CA PRO A 462 -4.38 18.70 -7.75
C PRO A 462 -3.93 17.37 -8.34
N VAL A 463 -4.88 16.45 -8.54
CA VAL A 463 -4.61 15.13 -9.09
C VAL A 463 -5.46 14.90 -10.33
N VAL A 464 -4.86 14.25 -11.33
CA VAL A 464 -5.58 13.76 -12.52
C VAL A 464 -5.61 12.24 -12.41
N PRO A 465 -6.79 11.58 -12.43
CA PRO A 465 -6.85 10.13 -12.44
C PRO A 465 -6.04 9.55 -13.61
N ALA A 466 -5.24 8.51 -13.35
CA ALA A 466 -4.39 7.86 -14.37
C ALA A 466 -5.20 7.24 -15.53
N ILE A 467 -6.50 7.04 -15.33
CA ILE A 467 -7.43 6.44 -16.29
C ILE A 467 -8.16 7.47 -17.16
N VAL A 468 -7.85 8.76 -16.98
CA VAL A 468 -8.27 9.82 -17.92
C VAL A 468 -7.44 9.68 -19.19
N PRO A 469 -8.06 9.54 -20.38
CA PRO A 469 -7.35 9.44 -21.66
C PRO A 469 -6.34 10.58 -21.84
N ASN A 470 -5.20 10.32 -22.49
CA ASN A 470 -4.09 11.29 -22.52
C ASN A 470 -4.49 12.61 -23.19
N TRP A 471 -5.36 12.55 -24.20
CA TRP A 471 -5.90 13.73 -24.89
C TRP A 471 -6.87 14.56 -24.05
N GLN A 472 -7.34 14.06 -22.90
CA GLN A 472 -8.19 14.78 -21.94
C GLN A 472 -7.44 15.25 -20.69
N GLN A 473 -6.16 14.89 -20.52
CA GLN A 473 -5.42 15.23 -19.30
C GLN A 473 -5.17 16.75 -19.21
N PRO A 474 -5.71 17.43 -18.18
CA PRO A 474 -5.53 18.86 -18.04
C PRO A 474 -4.13 19.21 -17.51
N ASN A 475 -3.57 20.33 -17.97
CA ASN A 475 -2.39 20.92 -17.33
C ASN A 475 -2.82 21.85 -16.19
N LEU A 476 -2.76 21.35 -14.95
CA LEU A 476 -3.24 22.08 -13.77
C LEU A 476 -2.22 23.07 -13.20
N SER A 477 -0.96 23.06 -13.67
CA SER A 477 0.14 23.85 -13.08
C SER A 477 -0.03 25.37 -13.25
N GLY A 478 -0.72 25.80 -14.32
CA GLY A 478 -1.01 27.21 -14.59
C GLY A 478 -2.37 27.68 -14.07
N GLU A 479 -3.20 26.78 -13.54
CA GLU A 479 -4.56 27.12 -13.10
C GLU A 479 -4.55 27.63 -11.65
N SER A 480 -5.26 28.73 -11.38
CA SER A 480 -5.47 29.21 -10.00
C SER A 480 -6.40 28.29 -9.20
N ALA A 481 -6.25 28.26 -7.87
CA ALA A 481 -7.10 27.45 -6.99
C ALA A 481 -8.60 27.76 -7.18
N VAL A 482 -8.95 29.03 -7.36
CA VAL A 482 -10.35 29.46 -7.60
C VAL A 482 -10.86 28.95 -8.94
N SER A 483 -10.04 28.98 -9.99
CA SER A 483 -10.43 28.43 -11.30
C SER A 483 -10.74 26.93 -11.21
N ARG A 484 -9.88 26.17 -10.50
CA ARG A 484 -10.04 24.73 -10.32
C ARG A 484 -11.27 24.38 -9.48
N ARG A 485 -11.50 25.11 -8.38
CA ARG A 485 -12.71 24.98 -7.55
C ARG A 485 -13.98 25.26 -8.35
N GLN A 486 -13.98 26.34 -9.12
CA GLN A 486 -15.11 26.72 -9.96
C GLN A 486 -15.38 25.66 -11.06
N ALA A 487 -14.33 25.09 -11.66
CA ALA A 487 -14.47 23.98 -12.61
C ALA A 487 -15.01 22.70 -11.93
N ALA A 488 -14.56 22.38 -10.71
CA ALA A 488 -15.06 21.24 -9.94
C ALA A 488 -16.55 21.38 -9.59
N ALA A 489 -16.97 22.58 -9.12
CA ALA A 489 -18.38 22.88 -8.86
C ALA A 489 -19.24 22.76 -10.12
N ALA A 490 -18.79 23.32 -11.24
CA ALA A 490 -19.50 23.22 -12.51
C ALA A 490 -19.62 21.76 -13.01
N ALA A 491 -18.56 20.96 -12.84
CA ALA A 491 -18.56 19.54 -13.22
C ALA A 491 -19.50 18.70 -12.36
N LEU A 492 -19.60 18.99 -11.06
CA LEU A 492 -20.60 18.39 -10.17
C LEU A 492 -22.04 18.70 -10.63
N ALA A 493 -22.29 19.94 -11.05
CA ALA A 493 -23.60 20.38 -11.53
C ALA A 493 -23.96 19.84 -12.92
N PHE A 494 -22.97 19.51 -13.77
CA PHE A 494 -23.17 19.08 -15.15
C PHE A 494 -24.26 18.01 -15.36
N PRO A 495 -24.22 16.83 -14.71
CA PRO A 495 -25.24 15.79 -14.91
C PRO A 495 -26.65 16.20 -14.41
N MET A 496 -26.73 17.22 -13.56
CA MET A 496 -27.96 17.75 -12.99
C MET A 496 -28.57 18.83 -13.92
N LEU A 497 -27.72 19.55 -14.65
CA LEU A 497 -28.11 20.61 -15.60
C LEU A 497 -28.31 20.12 -17.04
N ASP A 498 -27.62 19.07 -17.47
CA ASP A 498 -27.76 18.45 -18.80
C ASP A 498 -29.01 17.54 -18.86
N ALA A 499 -30.18 18.15 -18.65
CA ALA A 499 -31.46 17.48 -18.73
C ALA A 499 -31.90 17.34 -20.20
N PRO A 500 -32.24 16.13 -20.69
CA PRO A 500 -32.76 15.96 -22.04
C PRO A 500 -33.94 16.91 -22.29
N ALA A 501 -33.99 17.49 -23.50
CA ALA A 501 -35.08 18.38 -23.87
C ALA A 501 -36.43 17.68 -23.62
N PRO A 502 -37.41 18.32 -22.95
CA PRO A 502 -38.72 17.74 -22.73
C PRO A 502 -39.41 17.54 -24.08
N THR A 503 -39.38 16.31 -24.61
CA THR A 503 -40.09 15.96 -25.85
C THR A 503 -41.55 15.66 -25.55
N ALA A 504 -42.45 16.11 -26.43
CA ALA A 504 -43.90 15.93 -26.28
C ALA A 504 -44.38 14.47 -26.47
N SER A 505 -43.51 13.54 -26.87
CA SER A 505 -43.83 12.12 -27.07
C SER A 505 -43.05 11.23 -26.10
N ALA A 506 -43.78 10.49 -25.26
CA ALA A 506 -43.24 9.45 -24.38
C ALA A 506 -42.65 8.24 -25.13
N GLU A 507 -42.96 8.10 -26.43
CA GLU A 507 -42.47 7.00 -27.29
C GLU A 507 -41.02 7.18 -27.78
N ALA A 508 -40.47 8.40 -27.75
CA ALA A 508 -39.06 8.65 -28.07
C ALA A 508 -38.12 8.39 -26.87
N ASP A 509 -38.68 8.10 -25.71
CA ASP A 509 -37.97 7.96 -24.44
C ASP A 509 -37.36 6.56 -24.25
N SER A 510 -37.91 5.55 -24.93
CA SER A 510 -37.43 4.17 -24.85
C SER A 510 -36.18 3.90 -25.72
N THR A 511 -35.79 4.83 -26.59
CA THR A 511 -34.60 4.68 -27.47
C THR A 511 -33.38 5.46 -27.00
N ARG A 512 -33.51 6.36 -26.00
CA ARG A 512 -32.37 6.99 -25.32
C ARG A 512 -32.14 6.31 -23.98
N LEU A 513 -31.32 5.26 -24.00
CA LEU A 513 -30.71 4.52 -22.88
C LEU A 513 -31.52 4.51 -21.55
N PRO A 514 -32.04 3.34 -21.12
CA PRO A 514 -32.96 3.26 -19.98
C PRO A 514 -32.22 3.63 -18.70
N THR A 515 -32.52 4.78 -18.08
CA THR A 515 -31.98 5.22 -16.76
C THR A 515 -30.44 5.35 -16.64
N THR A 516 -29.67 4.83 -17.59
CA THR A 516 -28.20 4.84 -17.64
C THR A 516 -27.75 6.05 -18.45
N GLY A 517 -27.74 7.22 -17.82
CA GLY A 517 -27.24 8.45 -18.45
C GLY A 517 -27.49 9.73 -17.67
N ARG A 518 -28.19 9.67 -16.54
CA ARG A 518 -28.31 10.79 -15.57
C ARG A 518 -27.83 10.40 -14.17
N SER A 519 -27.03 9.34 -14.06
CA SER A 519 -26.45 8.96 -12.77
C SER A 519 -25.46 10.04 -12.34
N ALA A 520 -25.82 10.83 -11.32
CA ALA A 520 -24.88 11.71 -10.63
C ALA A 520 -24.24 10.93 -9.47
N PHE A 521 -23.68 9.75 -9.79
CA PHE A 521 -22.81 9.00 -8.89
C PHE A 521 -21.40 9.58 -9.02
N ILE A 522 -20.94 10.29 -8.01
CA ILE A 522 -19.72 11.07 -8.03
C ILE A 522 -18.64 10.33 -7.24
N MET A 523 -17.51 10.08 -7.88
CA MET A 523 -16.36 9.41 -7.28
C MET A 523 -15.10 10.27 -7.49
N PRO A 524 -14.70 11.08 -6.49
CA PRO A 524 -13.41 11.76 -6.53
C PRO A 524 -12.24 10.76 -6.62
N PRO A 525 -11.05 11.19 -7.08
CA PRO A 525 -9.87 10.34 -7.07
C PRO A 525 -9.51 9.88 -5.65
N THR A 526 -9.03 8.64 -5.52
CA THR A 526 -8.70 7.99 -4.23
C THR A 526 -7.81 8.84 -3.31
N TYR A 527 -6.85 9.58 -3.88
CA TYR A 527 -5.88 10.40 -3.15
C TYR A 527 -6.07 11.91 -3.34
N TRP A 528 -7.29 12.35 -3.66
CA TRP A 528 -7.61 13.78 -3.79
C TRP A 528 -7.39 14.57 -2.48
N SER A 529 -7.34 15.90 -2.60
CA SER A 529 -6.86 16.79 -1.51
C SER A 529 -7.73 18.03 -1.29
N PRO A 530 -9.07 17.88 -1.15
CA PRO A 530 -9.97 19.03 -1.09
C PRO A 530 -9.63 19.93 0.11
N THR A 531 -9.58 21.24 -0.13
CA THR A 531 -9.59 22.22 0.96
C THR A 531 -11.01 22.36 1.51
N VAL A 532 -11.15 22.93 2.70
CA VAL A 532 -12.44 23.30 3.29
C VAL A 532 -13.31 24.12 2.33
N GLN A 533 -12.69 25.07 1.62
CA GLN A 533 -13.39 25.94 0.69
C GLN A 533 -13.82 25.21 -0.60
N ASP A 534 -13.06 24.19 -1.02
CA ASP A 534 -13.45 23.35 -2.15
C ASP A 534 -14.65 22.48 -1.75
N ALA A 535 -14.61 21.90 -0.55
CA ALA A 535 -15.72 21.12 0.00
C ALA A 535 -17.00 21.94 0.15
N GLN A 536 -16.89 23.17 0.67
CA GLN A 536 -18.03 24.08 0.76
C GLN A 536 -18.61 24.40 -0.62
N ALA A 537 -17.77 24.71 -1.62
CA ALA A 537 -18.26 24.98 -2.97
C ALA A 537 -18.97 23.78 -3.61
N LEU A 538 -18.48 22.56 -3.38
CA LEU A 538 -19.14 21.33 -3.82
C LEU A 538 -20.45 21.09 -3.07
N HIS A 539 -20.47 21.29 -1.75
CA HIS A 539 -21.66 21.19 -0.92
C HIS A 539 -22.74 22.19 -1.35
N ASP A 540 -22.42 23.49 -1.43
CA ASP A 540 -23.33 24.56 -1.85
C ASP A 540 -23.91 24.27 -3.23
N THR A 541 -23.08 23.74 -4.14
CA THR A 541 -23.53 23.35 -5.48
C THR A 541 -24.50 22.18 -5.42
N ALA A 542 -24.19 21.13 -4.67
CA ALA A 542 -25.10 19.99 -4.50
C ALA A 542 -26.42 20.40 -3.82
N GLU A 543 -26.35 21.20 -2.76
CA GLU A 543 -27.51 21.74 -2.05
C GLU A 543 -28.39 22.56 -2.99
N LEU A 544 -27.79 23.42 -3.82
CA LEU A 544 -28.53 24.20 -4.82
C LEU A 544 -29.24 23.31 -5.85
N MET A 545 -28.61 22.21 -6.29
CA MET A 545 -29.24 21.29 -7.27
C MET A 545 -30.35 20.44 -6.63
N LEU A 546 -30.18 20.01 -5.38
CA LEU A 546 -31.19 19.26 -4.63
C LEU A 546 -32.39 20.13 -4.28
N SER A 547 -32.15 21.35 -3.77
CA SER A 547 -33.21 22.30 -3.39
C SER A 547 -33.99 22.84 -4.60
N SER A 548 -33.33 22.98 -5.76
CA SER A 548 -34.00 23.36 -7.00
C SER A 548 -34.76 22.23 -7.71
N GLY A 549 -34.57 20.98 -7.26
CA GLY A 549 -35.21 19.80 -7.85
C GLY A 549 -34.60 19.35 -9.18
N THR A 550 -33.41 19.82 -9.56
CA THR A 550 -32.66 19.29 -10.71
C THR A 550 -31.91 18.01 -10.34
N ALA A 551 -31.68 17.78 -9.05
CA ALA A 551 -31.19 16.54 -8.47
C ALA A 551 -32.14 16.02 -7.38
N ARG A 552 -32.02 14.73 -7.06
CA ARG A 552 -32.68 14.09 -5.91
C ARG A 552 -31.66 13.33 -5.08
N PRO A 553 -31.76 13.34 -3.75
CA PRO A 553 -30.80 12.65 -2.89
C PRO A 553 -30.98 11.13 -3.01
N VAL A 554 -29.87 10.38 -3.11
CA VAL A 554 -29.85 8.91 -3.12
C VAL A 554 -28.71 8.43 -2.23
N PRO A 555 -29.00 7.86 -1.04
CA PRO A 555 -27.98 7.25 -0.19
C PRO A 555 -27.27 6.08 -0.87
N LEU A 556 -26.00 5.84 -0.52
CA LEU A 556 -25.23 4.73 -1.08
C LEU A 556 -25.91 3.36 -0.87
N ALA A 557 -26.51 3.14 0.31
CA ALA A 557 -27.23 1.89 0.61
C ALA A 557 -28.34 1.63 -0.42
N THR A 558 -29.09 2.66 -0.83
CA THR A 558 -30.10 2.55 -1.88
C THR A 558 -29.50 2.22 -3.24
N VAL A 559 -28.33 2.79 -3.58
CA VAL A 559 -27.62 2.41 -4.81
C VAL A 559 -27.28 0.92 -4.79
N VAL A 560 -26.74 0.41 -3.68
CA VAL A 560 -26.39 -1.01 -3.52
C VAL A 560 -27.62 -1.91 -3.62
N ASP A 561 -28.71 -1.57 -2.91
CA ASP A 561 -29.93 -2.39 -2.88
C ASP A 561 -30.61 -2.48 -4.26
N GLU A 562 -30.53 -1.42 -5.07
CA GLU A 562 -31.14 -1.38 -6.40
C GLU A 562 -30.22 -1.91 -7.52
N LEU A 563 -28.92 -2.02 -7.27
CA LEU A 563 -27.93 -2.41 -8.29
C LEU A 563 -28.19 -3.81 -8.91
N PRO A 564 -28.65 -4.83 -8.16
CA PRO A 564 -29.01 -6.13 -8.73
C PRO A 564 -30.12 -6.08 -9.79
N ALA A 565 -30.94 -5.02 -9.82
CA ALA A 565 -31.97 -4.84 -10.85
C ALA A 565 -31.40 -4.34 -12.19
N ALA A 566 -30.11 -4.02 -12.28
CA ALA A 566 -29.46 -3.60 -13.51
C ALA A 566 -29.49 -4.72 -14.57
N ALA A 567 -30.16 -4.45 -15.69
CA ALA A 567 -30.32 -5.40 -16.79
C ALA A 567 -29.54 -5.02 -18.06
N THR A 568 -29.09 -3.78 -18.19
CA THR A 568 -28.38 -3.28 -19.39
C THR A 568 -27.01 -3.96 -19.51
N PRO A 569 -26.79 -4.79 -20.53
CA PRO A 569 -25.52 -5.50 -20.69
C PRO A 569 -24.39 -4.57 -21.15
N ALA A 570 -23.18 -4.80 -20.63
CA ALA A 570 -21.97 -4.10 -21.04
C ALA A 570 -20.73 -5.02 -20.99
N GLU A 571 -19.78 -4.76 -21.88
CA GLU A 571 -18.44 -5.33 -21.85
C GLU A 571 -17.49 -4.42 -21.08
N LEU A 572 -16.47 -5.00 -20.44
CA LEU A 572 -15.40 -4.24 -19.80
C LEU A 572 -14.38 -3.85 -20.86
N ASP A 573 -13.87 -2.62 -20.80
CA ASP A 573 -12.95 -2.09 -21.81
C ASP A 573 -11.85 -1.23 -21.17
N VAL A 574 -10.74 -1.08 -21.89
CA VAL A 574 -9.64 -0.21 -21.51
C VAL A 574 -10.00 1.23 -21.89
N PRO A 575 -9.93 2.20 -20.95
CA PRO A 575 -10.27 3.59 -21.25
C PRO A 575 -9.39 4.23 -22.33
N GLY A 576 -9.96 4.51 -23.50
CA GLY A 576 -9.35 5.36 -24.53
C GLY A 576 -7.98 4.88 -25.00
N ASP A 577 -6.95 5.74 -24.86
CA ASP A 577 -5.57 5.50 -25.26
C ASP A 577 -4.63 5.16 -24.09
N ILE A 578 -5.20 4.76 -22.95
CA ILE A 578 -4.44 4.30 -21.78
C ILE A 578 -3.98 2.86 -21.99
N SER A 579 -2.81 2.51 -21.46
CA SER A 579 -2.30 1.14 -21.58
C SER A 579 -3.12 0.16 -20.72
N PRO A 580 -3.29 -1.11 -21.15
CA PRO A 580 -3.96 -2.13 -20.34
C PRO A 580 -3.35 -2.27 -18.94
N ASP A 581 -2.02 -2.19 -18.82
CA ASP A 581 -1.33 -2.26 -17.53
C ASP A 581 -1.71 -1.09 -16.62
N ALA A 582 -1.78 0.14 -17.14
CA ALA A 582 -2.18 1.30 -16.35
C ALA A 582 -3.66 1.22 -15.95
N ALA A 583 -4.52 0.76 -16.86
CA ALA A 583 -5.92 0.49 -16.54
C ALA A 583 -6.07 -0.60 -15.46
N ALA A 584 -5.22 -1.62 -15.44
CA ALA A 584 -5.19 -2.66 -14.40
C ALA A 584 -4.44 -2.23 -13.11
N GLY A 585 -3.91 -1.01 -13.04
CA GLY A 585 -3.20 -0.48 -11.86
C GLY A 585 -1.77 -1.00 -11.70
N TYR A 586 -1.11 -1.30 -12.82
CA TYR A 586 0.22 -1.90 -12.92
C TYR A 586 0.35 -3.19 -12.11
N PRO A 587 -0.37 -4.25 -12.52
CA PRO A 587 -0.39 -5.51 -11.79
C PRO A 587 1.02 -6.07 -11.58
N ILE A 588 1.18 -6.83 -10.50
CA ILE A 588 2.45 -7.49 -10.19
C ILE A 588 2.84 -8.49 -11.28
N THR A 589 4.14 -8.79 -11.38
CA THR A 589 4.61 -9.83 -12.31
C THR A 589 4.32 -11.23 -11.78
N GLN A 590 4.36 -12.24 -12.65
CA GLN A 590 4.24 -13.64 -12.22
C GLN A 590 5.35 -14.06 -11.24
N SER A 591 6.55 -13.49 -11.38
CA SER A 591 7.68 -13.74 -10.48
C SER A 591 7.44 -13.14 -9.09
N ASP A 592 6.89 -11.93 -9.02
CA ASP A 592 6.49 -11.30 -7.76
C ASP A 592 5.37 -12.11 -7.10
N ALA A 593 4.40 -12.59 -7.88
CA ALA A 593 3.29 -13.41 -7.40
C ALA A 593 3.76 -14.74 -6.79
N GLU A 594 4.72 -15.42 -7.43
CA GLU A 594 5.36 -16.62 -6.87
C GLU A 594 6.11 -16.30 -5.57
N THR A 595 6.82 -15.17 -5.52
CA THR A 595 7.50 -14.71 -4.30
C THR A 595 6.50 -14.46 -3.18
N VAL A 596 5.38 -13.79 -3.46
CA VAL A 596 4.30 -13.57 -2.48
C VAL A 596 3.74 -14.89 -1.97
N ARG A 597 3.40 -15.85 -2.85
CA ARG A 597 2.91 -17.18 -2.45
C ARG A 597 3.90 -17.93 -1.57
N GLN A 598 5.18 -17.99 -1.99
CA GLN A 598 6.22 -18.64 -1.20
C GLN A 598 6.36 -18.02 0.20
N ARG A 599 6.22 -16.70 0.32
CA ARG A 599 6.29 -16.00 1.61
C ARG A 599 5.04 -16.24 2.45
N LEU A 600 3.84 -16.27 1.86
CA LEU A 600 2.60 -16.67 2.54
C LEU A 600 2.70 -18.10 3.10
N ASP A 601 3.14 -19.05 2.28
CA ASP A 601 3.32 -20.45 2.71
C ASP A 601 4.30 -20.54 3.89
N ARG A 602 5.40 -19.78 3.84
CA ARG A 602 6.38 -19.76 4.94
C ARG A 602 5.80 -19.14 6.21
N ILE A 603 5.00 -18.09 6.10
CA ILE A 603 4.29 -17.49 7.23
C ILE A 603 3.32 -18.51 7.83
N ASP A 604 2.55 -19.23 7.01
CA ASP A 604 1.56 -20.21 7.47
C ASP A 604 2.21 -21.40 8.18
N HIS A 605 3.30 -21.95 7.62
CA HIS A 605 4.07 -23.00 8.29
C HIS A 605 4.68 -22.53 9.61
N MET A 606 5.25 -21.31 9.64
CA MET A 606 5.78 -20.74 10.87
C MET A 606 4.67 -20.55 11.91
N GLN A 607 3.52 -19.99 11.52
CA GLN A 607 2.39 -19.81 12.42
C GLN A 607 1.90 -21.13 13.01
N ALA A 608 1.86 -22.21 12.23
CA ALA A 608 1.43 -23.52 12.69
C ALA A 608 2.39 -24.12 13.75
N ALA A 609 3.68 -23.80 13.67
CA ALA A 609 4.70 -24.24 14.60
C ALA A 609 4.70 -23.44 15.92
N LEU A 610 4.36 -22.15 15.85
CA LEU A 610 4.27 -21.29 17.02
C LEU A 610 3.10 -21.71 17.94
N VAL A 611 3.27 -21.45 19.23
CA VAL A 611 2.26 -21.76 20.27
C VAL A 611 1.76 -20.46 20.87
N GLY A 612 0.45 -20.26 20.83
CA GLY A 612 -0.23 -19.24 21.64
C GLY A 612 -0.81 -19.89 22.89
N ASN A 613 -0.55 -19.32 24.06
CA ASN A 613 -1.19 -19.72 25.31
C ASN A 613 -1.68 -18.48 26.09
N ALA A 614 -2.43 -18.68 27.17
CA ALA A 614 -2.96 -17.55 27.95
C ALA A 614 -1.88 -16.72 28.67
N GLU A 615 -0.65 -17.22 28.74
CA GLU A 615 0.49 -16.56 29.38
C GLU A 615 1.37 -15.80 28.38
N THR A 616 1.22 -16.04 27.07
CA THR A 616 1.93 -15.31 26.00
C THR A 616 1.30 -13.94 25.77
N VAL A 617 2.16 -12.94 25.51
CA VAL A 617 1.78 -11.54 25.27
C VAL A 617 0.89 -11.38 24.03
N THR A 618 0.99 -12.29 23.07
CA THR A 618 0.30 -12.22 21.77
C THR A 618 0.02 -13.62 21.21
N THR A 619 -0.95 -13.74 20.32
CA THR A 619 -1.19 -14.98 19.57
C THR A 619 -0.24 -15.10 18.37
N PRO A 620 0.05 -16.32 17.88
CA PRO A 620 0.83 -16.51 16.63
C PRO A 620 0.24 -15.76 15.43
N ALA A 621 -1.09 -15.67 15.36
CA ALA A 621 -1.78 -14.96 14.29
C ALA A 621 -1.53 -13.45 14.35
N GLU A 622 -1.61 -12.84 15.54
CA GLU A 622 -1.32 -11.42 15.75
C GLU A 622 0.17 -11.10 15.58
N TYR A 623 1.05 -12.01 16.01
CA TYR A 623 2.51 -11.87 15.86
C TYR A 623 2.94 -11.82 14.39
N LEU A 624 2.32 -12.65 13.52
CA LEU A 624 2.62 -12.72 12.10
C LEU A 624 1.67 -11.90 11.20
N ALA A 625 0.67 -11.24 11.78
CA ALA A 625 -0.31 -10.47 11.02
C ALA A 625 0.33 -9.37 10.17
N PRO A 626 1.29 -8.55 10.67
CA PRO A 626 1.85 -7.47 9.86
C PRO A 626 2.61 -7.97 8.63
N LEU A 627 3.28 -9.13 8.69
CA LEU A 627 3.95 -9.70 7.52
C LEU A 627 2.96 -10.08 6.41
N ARG A 628 1.75 -10.54 6.77
CA ARG A 628 0.70 -10.78 5.77
C ARG A 628 0.15 -9.49 5.20
N ASP A 629 -0.03 -8.47 6.04
CA ASP A 629 -0.46 -7.14 5.61
C ASP A 629 0.60 -6.50 4.69
N ASP A 630 1.89 -6.72 4.95
CA ASP A 630 2.99 -6.29 4.08
C ASP A 630 2.93 -6.96 2.71
N LEU A 631 2.69 -8.27 2.63
CA LEU A 631 2.50 -8.94 1.35
C LEU A 631 1.27 -8.40 0.61
N LEU A 632 0.24 -7.94 1.32
CA LEU A 632 -0.93 -7.30 0.74
C LEU A 632 -0.64 -5.86 0.27
N ARG A 633 0.11 -5.07 1.05
CA ARG A 633 0.63 -3.75 0.65
C ARG A 633 1.56 -3.86 -0.57
N ALA A 634 2.26 -4.99 -0.77
CA ALA A 634 3.12 -5.21 -1.94
C ALA A 634 2.32 -5.37 -3.25
N VAL A 635 1.03 -5.74 -3.16
CA VAL A 635 0.13 -5.89 -4.29
C VAL A 635 -0.80 -4.68 -4.50
N SER A 636 -0.58 -3.58 -3.78
CA SER A 636 -1.32 -2.32 -3.96
C SER A 636 -1.22 -1.80 -5.39
N SER A 637 -2.33 -1.26 -5.91
CA SER A 637 -2.31 -0.47 -7.14
C SER A 637 -1.42 0.77 -6.98
N ALA A 638 -0.74 1.16 -8.05
CA ALA A 638 0.14 2.32 -8.01
C ALA A 638 -0.63 3.60 -7.62
N SER A 639 -0.12 4.32 -6.63
CA SER A 639 -0.65 5.63 -6.21
C SER A 639 -0.13 6.80 -7.07
N THR A 640 0.79 6.51 -7.97
CA THR A 640 1.48 7.44 -8.87
C THR A 640 1.39 6.92 -10.30
N THR A 641 1.45 7.84 -11.27
CA THR A 641 1.60 7.50 -12.69
C THR A 641 2.99 6.98 -13.03
N ASP A 642 3.97 7.12 -12.12
CA ASP A 642 5.31 6.56 -12.26
C ASP A 642 5.40 5.13 -11.70
N ASN A 643 5.29 4.15 -12.60
CA ASN A 643 5.37 2.73 -12.26
C ASN A 643 6.74 2.31 -11.69
N ALA A 644 7.83 3.03 -11.99
CA ALA A 644 9.14 2.68 -11.45
C ALA A 644 9.19 2.85 -9.93
N VAL A 645 8.56 3.91 -9.40
CA VAL A 645 8.43 4.16 -7.96
C VAL A 645 7.61 3.05 -7.30
N ALA A 646 6.47 2.68 -7.88
CA ALA A 646 5.62 1.61 -7.34
C ALA A 646 6.34 0.25 -7.31
N ARG A 647 7.15 -0.06 -8.33
CA ARG A 647 7.97 -1.29 -8.38
C ARG A 647 9.09 -1.30 -7.34
N GLY A 648 9.75 -0.16 -7.12
CA GLY A 648 10.77 -0.01 -6.08
C GLY A 648 10.20 -0.31 -4.69
N GLN A 649 9.10 0.36 -4.33
CA GLN A 649 8.43 0.17 -3.04
C GLN A 649 7.97 -1.29 -2.81
N ARG A 650 7.50 -1.97 -3.86
CA ARG A 650 7.17 -3.39 -3.82
C ARG A 650 8.40 -4.25 -3.54
N THR A 651 9.50 -3.98 -4.25
CA THR A 651 10.75 -4.74 -4.12
C THR A 651 11.31 -4.62 -2.71
N ASP A 652 11.34 -3.41 -2.16
CA ASP A 652 11.80 -3.14 -0.79
C ASP A 652 10.96 -3.94 0.22
N ARG A 653 9.64 -3.91 0.05
CA ARG A 653 8.70 -4.63 0.93
C ARG A 653 8.87 -6.14 0.89
N LEU A 654 8.96 -6.74 -0.30
CA LEU A 654 9.19 -8.18 -0.45
C LEU A 654 10.56 -8.61 0.10
N THR A 655 11.56 -7.73 -0.03
CA THR A 655 12.90 -7.94 0.52
C THR A 655 12.88 -7.95 2.04
N ALA A 656 12.32 -6.91 2.67
CA ALA A 656 12.23 -6.80 4.13
C ALA A 656 11.45 -7.96 4.77
N VAL A 657 10.31 -8.37 4.18
CA VAL A 657 9.57 -9.57 4.64
C VAL A 657 10.43 -10.82 4.50
N GLY A 658 11.18 -10.96 3.41
CA GLY A 658 12.10 -12.07 3.19
C GLY A 658 13.20 -12.15 4.25
N ILE A 659 13.83 -11.01 4.57
CA ILE A 659 14.85 -10.88 5.62
C ILE A 659 14.26 -11.30 6.96
N THR A 660 13.11 -10.75 7.32
CA THR A 660 12.45 -11.03 8.61
C THR A 660 12.14 -12.51 8.78
N LEU A 661 11.56 -13.15 7.76
CA LEU A 661 11.31 -14.59 7.79
C LEU A 661 12.62 -15.40 7.87
N GLY A 662 13.68 -14.94 7.19
CA GLY A 662 15.05 -15.43 7.31
C GLY A 662 15.54 -15.43 8.77
N ASN A 663 15.47 -14.27 9.40
CA ASN A 663 15.91 -14.04 10.78
C ASN A 663 15.08 -14.87 11.76
N MET A 664 13.75 -14.96 11.56
CA MET A 664 12.89 -15.82 12.38
C MET A 664 13.26 -17.30 12.30
N GLN A 665 13.62 -17.79 11.11
CA GLN A 665 14.06 -19.17 10.95
C GLN A 665 15.39 -19.40 11.68
N GLN A 666 16.34 -18.47 11.55
CA GLN A 666 17.66 -18.56 12.19
C GLN A 666 17.63 -18.32 13.70
N ALA A 667 16.59 -17.66 14.22
CA ALA A 667 16.37 -17.42 15.65
C ALA A 667 16.13 -18.71 16.44
N VAL A 668 15.85 -19.83 15.76
CA VAL A 668 15.71 -21.15 16.39
C VAL A 668 16.83 -22.06 15.91
N SER A 669 17.75 -22.40 16.81
CA SER A 669 18.97 -23.13 16.45
C SER A 669 19.35 -24.18 17.47
N LEU A 670 20.06 -25.21 17.02
CA LEU A 670 20.83 -26.08 17.91
C LEU A 670 22.13 -25.37 18.27
N LEU A 671 22.43 -25.32 19.56
CA LEU A 671 23.75 -24.93 20.02
C LEU A 671 24.72 -26.07 19.72
N ASP A 672 25.66 -25.82 18.81
CA ASP A 672 26.73 -26.76 18.47
C ASP A 672 27.61 -27.00 19.73
N PRO A 673 27.70 -28.24 20.24
CA PRO A 673 28.55 -28.55 21.38
C PRO A 673 30.06 -28.42 21.10
N SER A 674 30.48 -28.05 19.88
CA SER A 674 31.87 -27.81 19.49
C SER A 674 32.80 -28.98 19.86
N GLY A 675 32.63 -30.13 19.19
CA GLY A 675 33.64 -31.18 19.25
C GLY A 675 33.14 -32.62 19.14
N ARG A 676 33.99 -33.52 19.64
CA ARG A 676 33.81 -34.98 19.64
C ARG A 676 32.94 -35.35 20.84
N TYR A 677 31.85 -36.07 20.61
CA TYR A 677 30.96 -36.53 21.67
C TYR A 677 31.29 -38.00 22.01
N THR A 678 31.83 -38.25 23.19
CA THR A 678 32.15 -39.62 23.63
C THR A 678 31.02 -40.17 24.50
N LEU A 679 30.35 -41.22 24.04
CA LEU A 679 29.35 -41.94 24.82
C LEU A 679 30.04 -42.74 25.92
N ALA A 680 29.61 -42.55 27.15
CA ALA A 680 30.13 -43.27 28.32
C ALA A 680 29.75 -44.76 28.32
N SER A 681 28.70 -45.14 27.59
CA SER A 681 28.22 -46.52 27.43
C SER A 681 27.48 -46.69 26.10
N GLU A 682 27.17 -47.94 25.72
CA GLU A 682 26.39 -48.27 24.53
C GLU A 682 25.00 -47.61 24.48
N ARG A 683 24.48 -47.13 25.63
CA ARG A 683 23.11 -46.56 25.77
C ARG A 683 23.07 -45.18 26.40
N SER A 684 24.15 -44.40 26.31
CA SER A 684 24.18 -43.05 26.88
C SER A 684 23.33 -42.08 26.05
N PRO A 685 22.49 -41.22 26.65
CA PRO A 685 21.71 -40.25 25.88
C PRO A 685 22.59 -39.12 25.32
N LEU A 686 22.26 -38.65 24.12
CA LEU A 686 22.85 -37.46 23.52
C LEU A 686 22.12 -36.21 24.06
N LEU A 687 22.89 -35.28 24.59
CA LEU A 687 22.38 -34.04 25.17
C LEU A 687 22.56 -32.90 24.17
N LEU A 688 21.47 -32.40 23.61
CA LEU A 688 21.48 -31.23 22.73
C LEU A 688 20.74 -30.08 23.39
N VAL A 689 21.18 -28.85 23.13
CA VAL A 689 20.47 -27.65 23.62
C VAL A 689 19.91 -26.93 22.42
N VAL A 690 18.60 -26.71 22.43
CA VAL A 690 17.90 -25.90 21.44
C VAL A 690 17.65 -24.52 22.03
N ARG A 691 17.94 -23.48 21.27
CA ARG A 691 17.70 -22.08 21.60
C ARG A 691 16.58 -21.53 20.73
N ASN A 692 15.70 -20.74 21.34
CA ASN A 692 14.64 -20.00 20.66
C ASN A 692 14.70 -18.53 21.09
N ASP A 693 15.13 -17.67 20.17
CA ASP A 693 15.15 -16.22 20.37
C ASP A 693 13.84 -15.52 19.94
N LEU A 694 12.83 -16.28 19.49
CA LEU A 694 11.53 -15.72 19.15
C LEU A 694 10.75 -15.29 20.39
N ALA A 695 9.86 -14.31 20.21
CA ALA A 695 8.96 -13.82 21.26
C ALA A 695 7.85 -14.82 21.65
N LEU A 696 7.68 -15.88 20.87
CA LEU A 696 6.68 -16.92 21.10
C LEU A 696 7.34 -18.30 21.24
N PRO A 697 6.75 -19.21 22.04
CA PRO A 697 7.18 -20.60 22.06
C PRO A 697 6.95 -21.26 20.69
N ILE A 698 7.78 -22.24 20.37
CA ILE A 698 7.75 -22.94 19.08
C ILE A 698 7.84 -24.45 19.28
N ARG A 699 7.05 -25.20 18.50
CA ARG A 699 7.10 -26.66 18.42
C ARG A 699 8.06 -27.10 17.33
N VAL A 700 9.05 -27.89 17.73
CA VAL A 700 10.13 -28.38 16.87
C VAL A 700 10.28 -29.89 16.97
N ARG A 701 10.89 -30.49 15.96
CA ARG A 701 11.29 -31.89 15.89
C ARG A 701 12.73 -31.96 15.41
N LEU A 702 13.46 -32.98 15.85
CA LEU A 702 14.80 -33.27 15.34
C LEU A 702 14.69 -34.12 14.09
N ASP A 703 15.41 -33.73 13.05
CA ASP A 703 15.62 -34.53 11.85
C ASP A 703 17.06 -35.04 11.87
N ILE A 704 17.20 -36.36 12.01
CA ILE A 704 18.46 -37.01 12.37
C ILE A 704 18.80 -38.02 11.28
N ASP A 705 19.93 -37.82 10.62
CA ASP A 705 20.53 -38.78 9.71
C ASP A 705 21.74 -39.43 10.39
N ALA A 706 21.63 -40.73 10.67
CA ALA A 706 22.62 -41.50 11.42
C ALA A 706 22.98 -42.79 10.66
N PRO A 707 24.27 -43.19 10.66
CA PRO A 707 24.72 -44.43 10.02
C PRO A 707 24.18 -45.65 10.78
N SER A 708 24.10 -46.79 10.09
CA SER A 708 23.54 -48.04 10.64
C SER A 708 24.26 -48.60 11.89
N ALA A 709 25.44 -48.09 12.22
CA ALA A 709 26.19 -48.44 13.42
C ALA A 709 25.70 -47.73 14.70
N LEU A 710 24.80 -46.74 14.56
CA LEU A 710 24.26 -45.94 15.65
C LEU A 710 22.76 -45.71 15.45
N GLU A 711 21.95 -46.29 16.32
CA GLU A 711 20.52 -46.00 16.38
C GLU A 711 20.29 -44.77 17.27
N VAL A 712 19.57 -43.78 16.75
CA VAL A 712 19.19 -42.56 17.48
C VAL A 712 17.67 -42.52 17.61
N GLY A 713 17.17 -42.40 18.83
CA GLY A 713 15.74 -42.40 19.12
C GLY A 713 15.05 -41.08 18.77
N ASP A 714 13.78 -41.14 18.42
CA ASP A 714 12.95 -39.95 18.17
C ASP A 714 12.37 -39.41 19.49
N VAL A 715 12.58 -38.12 19.74
CA VAL A 715 12.06 -37.39 20.92
C VAL A 715 10.64 -36.87 20.65
N GLY A 716 10.18 -36.94 19.39
CA GLY A 716 8.90 -36.41 18.94
C GLY A 716 8.90 -34.87 18.89
N THR A 717 7.71 -34.28 18.90
CA THR A 717 7.54 -32.83 18.91
C THR A 717 7.77 -32.27 20.31
N VAL A 718 8.70 -31.33 20.42
CA VAL A 718 9.05 -30.65 21.68
C VAL A 718 8.76 -29.16 21.56
N GLU A 719 8.17 -28.59 22.61
CA GLU A 719 7.97 -27.15 22.71
C GLU A 719 9.19 -26.48 23.34
N ILE A 720 9.72 -25.47 22.66
CA ILE A 720 10.82 -24.63 23.14
C ILE A 720 10.22 -23.31 23.62
N PRO A 721 10.47 -22.87 24.86
CA PRO A 721 9.90 -21.63 25.39
C PRO A 721 10.38 -20.41 24.60
N ALA A 722 9.63 -19.31 24.65
CA ALA A 722 10.02 -18.02 24.08
C ALA A 722 11.29 -17.48 24.77
N ALA A 723 12.16 -16.80 24.00
CA ALA A 723 13.39 -16.17 24.48
C ALA A 723 14.20 -17.07 25.46
N GLY A 724 14.34 -18.35 25.13
CA GLY A 724 14.82 -19.37 26.08
C GLY A 724 15.55 -20.53 25.43
N THR A 725 16.05 -21.43 26.27
CA THR A 725 16.72 -22.66 25.85
C THR A 725 16.07 -23.89 26.48
N ARG A 726 16.13 -25.02 25.79
CA ARG A 726 15.69 -26.32 26.32
C ARG A 726 16.70 -27.40 25.97
N GLN A 727 17.10 -28.16 26.99
CA GLN A 727 17.94 -29.33 26.81
C GLN A 727 17.08 -30.53 26.43
N LEU A 728 17.47 -31.21 25.34
CA LEU A 728 16.86 -32.43 24.83
C LEU A 728 17.76 -33.61 25.16
N GLN A 729 17.16 -34.70 25.65
CA GLN A 729 17.84 -35.97 25.90
C GLN A 729 17.39 -36.97 24.85
N ILE A 730 18.30 -37.32 23.95
CA ILE A 730 18.01 -38.19 22.81
C ILE A 730 18.55 -39.59 23.14
N PRO A 731 17.69 -40.61 23.24
CA PRO A 731 18.15 -41.98 23.45
C PRO A 731 19.07 -42.42 22.29
N THR A 732 20.22 -43.02 22.57
CA THR A 732 21.09 -43.60 21.53
C THR A 732 21.46 -45.04 21.85
N HIS A 733 21.71 -45.84 20.82
CA HIS A 733 22.23 -47.19 20.93
C HIS A 733 23.37 -47.41 19.93
N ALA A 734 24.60 -47.57 20.41
CA ALA A 734 25.77 -47.81 19.57
C ALA A 734 26.07 -49.31 19.45
N SER A 735 26.26 -49.81 18.23
CA SER A 735 26.62 -51.22 17.97
C SER A 735 28.09 -51.44 17.60
N SER A 736 28.84 -50.36 17.38
CA SER A 736 30.27 -50.36 17.04
C SER A 736 31.02 -49.32 17.87
N SER A 737 32.32 -49.53 18.09
CA SER A 737 33.23 -48.56 18.71
C SER A 737 33.92 -47.63 17.71
N GLU A 738 33.65 -47.81 16.41
CA GLU A 738 34.13 -46.91 15.37
C GLU A 738 33.43 -45.54 15.46
N PRO A 739 34.12 -44.44 15.11
CA PRO A 739 33.50 -43.13 15.04
C PRO A 739 32.33 -43.13 14.06
N ALA A 740 31.17 -42.66 14.52
CA ALA A 740 30.00 -42.43 13.70
C ALA A 740 29.75 -40.92 13.57
N THR A 741 29.61 -40.42 12.35
CA THR A 741 29.18 -39.04 12.09
C THR A 741 27.66 -39.01 11.98
N VAL A 742 27.00 -38.15 12.74
CA VAL A 742 25.54 -37.94 12.70
C VAL A 742 25.26 -36.52 12.25
N HIS A 743 24.34 -36.37 11.31
CA HIS A 743 23.84 -35.07 10.88
C HIS A 743 22.52 -34.81 11.59
N ILE A 744 22.47 -33.73 12.37
CA ILE A 744 21.28 -33.36 13.14
C ILE A 744 20.81 -31.99 12.68
N SER A 745 19.58 -31.89 12.21
CA SER A 745 18.95 -30.62 11.89
C SER A 745 17.65 -30.44 12.67
N LEU A 746 17.22 -29.19 12.79
CA LEU A 746 15.95 -28.86 13.44
C LEU A 746 14.90 -28.59 12.38
N VAL A 747 13.71 -29.15 12.55
CA VAL A 747 12.53 -28.84 11.74
C VAL A 747 11.39 -28.39 12.65
N THR A 748 10.47 -27.58 12.11
CA THR A 748 9.22 -27.28 12.81
C THR A 748 8.33 -28.52 12.91
N SER A 749 7.26 -28.46 13.72
CA SER A 749 6.20 -29.48 13.68
C SER A 749 5.46 -29.60 12.34
N SER A 750 5.70 -28.68 11.41
CA SER A 750 5.18 -28.66 10.04
C SER A 750 6.26 -28.96 9.00
N ASP A 751 7.36 -29.62 9.41
CA ASP A 751 8.48 -30.07 8.57
C ASP A 751 9.23 -28.95 7.81
N VAL A 752 9.23 -27.72 8.33
CA VAL A 752 10.07 -26.63 7.80
C VAL A 752 11.44 -26.67 8.47
N PRO A 753 12.55 -26.74 7.72
CA PRO A 753 13.90 -26.70 8.30
C PRO A 753 14.16 -25.34 8.97
N LEU A 754 14.69 -25.38 10.19
CA LEU A 754 15.01 -24.20 11.01
C LEU A 754 16.52 -23.93 11.06
N SER A 755 17.34 -24.98 11.07
CA SER A 755 18.81 -24.87 11.15
C SER A 755 19.52 -25.51 9.98
N THR A 756 20.77 -25.11 9.72
CA THR A 756 21.70 -25.95 8.97
C THR A 756 22.01 -27.20 9.80
N PRO A 757 22.19 -28.38 9.17
CA PRO A 757 22.58 -29.59 9.90
C PRO A 757 23.92 -29.38 10.63
N ILE A 758 23.99 -29.77 11.91
CA ILE A 758 25.24 -29.88 12.64
C ILE A 758 25.83 -31.29 12.44
N GLU A 759 27.15 -31.37 12.25
CA GLU A 759 27.86 -32.63 12.15
C GLU A 759 28.43 -33.01 13.52
N LEU A 760 27.95 -34.11 14.09
CA LEU A 760 28.44 -34.61 15.38
C LEU A 760 29.24 -35.89 15.16
N SER A 761 30.53 -35.86 15.50
CA SER A 761 31.37 -37.07 15.54
C SER A 761 31.22 -37.76 16.89
N ILE A 762 30.55 -38.92 16.90
CA ILE A 762 30.25 -39.69 18.10
C ILE A 762 31.21 -40.87 18.22
N TYR A 763 31.85 -41.00 19.38
CA TYR A 763 32.68 -42.16 19.76
C TYR A 763 31.93 -42.98 20.80
N ALA A 764 31.76 -44.28 20.54
CA ALA A 764 31.19 -45.19 21.52
C ALA A 764 32.28 -46.07 22.13
N ASN A 765 32.38 -46.07 23.46
CA ASN A 765 33.14 -47.09 24.17
C ASN A 765 32.31 -48.38 24.29
N ALA A 766 32.02 -49.02 23.15
CA ALA A 766 31.41 -50.34 23.12
C ALA A 766 32.49 -51.39 23.40
N TYR A 767 32.63 -51.82 24.66
CA TYR A 767 33.46 -52.98 25.00
C TYR A 767 32.81 -54.22 24.42
N GLY A 768 33.23 -54.58 23.21
CA GLY A 768 32.55 -55.58 22.40
C GLY A 768 32.41 -56.94 23.09
N LYS A 769 31.38 -57.67 22.65
CA LYS A 769 31.15 -59.10 22.87
C LYS A 769 32.41 -60.00 22.89
N PRO A 770 33.51 -59.74 22.16
CA PRO A 770 34.73 -60.54 22.24
C PRO A 770 35.32 -60.61 23.65
N LEU A 771 35.35 -59.52 24.42
CA LEU A 771 35.91 -59.55 25.77
C LEU A 771 35.09 -60.47 26.68
N PHE A 772 33.76 -60.39 26.58
CA PHE A 772 32.86 -61.31 27.30
C PHE A 772 33.12 -62.77 26.90
N TRP A 773 33.22 -63.08 25.61
CA TRP A 773 33.54 -64.44 25.14
C TRP A 773 34.95 -64.91 25.52
N ILE A 774 35.92 -64.01 25.57
CA ILE A 774 37.28 -64.29 26.06
C ILE A 774 37.24 -64.59 27.55
N THR A 775 36.47 -63.84 28.33
CA THR A 775 36.35 -64.03 29.79
C THR A 775 35.62 -65.34 30.11
N VAL A 776 34.54 -65.63 29.38
CA VAL A 776 33.82 -66.92 29.47
C VAL A 776 34.74 -68.07 29.01
N GLY A 777 35.48 -67.89 27.91
CA GLY A 777 36.46 -68.88 27.43
C GLY A 777 37.57 -69.14 28.45
N ALA A 778 38.12 -68.10 29.05
CA ALA A 778 39.12 -68.20 30.12
C ALA A 778 38.54 -68.88 31.37
N ALA A 779 37.30 -68.54 31.77
CA ALA A 779 36.62 -69.21 32.88
C ALA A 779 36.37 -70.70 32.60
N VAL A 780 35.96 -71.05 31.38
CA VAL A 780 35.77 -72.46 30.96
C VAL A 780 37.11 -73.20 30.95
N ILE A 781 38.18 -72.59 30.45
CA ILE A 781 39.53 -73.15 30.49
C ILE A 781 39.98 -73.36 31.93
N LEU A 782 39.73 -72.40 32.82
CA LEU A 782 40.12 -72.47 34.23
C LEU A 782 39.32 -73.54 34.99
N ILE A 783 38.03 -73.71 34.66
CA ILE A 783 37.19 -74.82 35.15
C ILE A 783 37.71 -76.17 34.63
N LEU A 784 38.09 -76.26 33.35
CA LEU A 784 38.67 -77.48 32.78
C LEU A 784 40.04 -77.81 33.40
N LEU A 785 40.89 -76.82 33.64
CA LEU A 785 42.20 -76.99 34.28
C LEU A 785 42.05 -77.38 35.76
N THR A 786 41.11 -76.77 36.50
CA THR A 786 40.82 -77.16 37.88
C THR A 786 40.18 -78.54 37.97
N ALA A 787 39.27 -78.90 37.05
CA ALA A 787 38.71 -80.25 36.96
C ALA A 787 39.78 -81.29 36.60
N ARG A 788 40.69 -80.98 35.66
CA ARG A 788 41.85 -81.81 35.31
C ARG A 788 42.78 -82.00 36.51
N ARG A 789 43.08 -80.92 37.25
CA ARG A 789 43.93 -80.96 38.45
C ARG A 789 43.31 -81.81 39.57
N LEU A 790 42.00 -81.71 39.77
CA LEU A 790 41.28 -82.53 40.75
C LEU A 790 41.23 -84.01 40.35
N TRP A 791 41.14 -84.30 39.04
CA TRP A 791 41.14 -85.66 38.50
C TRP A 791 42.50 -86.37 38.63
N HIS A 792 43.62 -85.67 38.38
CA HIS A 792 44.96 -86.21 38.65
C HIS A 792 45.20 -86.44 40.15
N ARG A 793 44.71 -85.55 41.02
CA ARG A 793 44.79 -85.71 42.48
C ARG A 793 44.03 -86.92 43.02
N PHE A 794 42.95 -87.35 42.37
CA PHE A 794 42.22 -88.58 42.74
C PHE A 794 42.82 -89.88 42.18
N ARG A 795 43.76 -89.81 41.22
CA ARG A 795 44.45 -90.99 40.65
C ARG A 795 45.88 -91.22 41.13
N GLY A 796 46.47 -90.29 41.87
CA GLY A 796 47.76 -90.52 42.52
C GLY A 796 48.98 -90.43 41.59
N GLU A 797 48.90 -89.64 40.51
CA GLU A 797 50.07 -89.29 39.68
C GLU A 797 50.41 -87.79 39.86
N PRO A 798 51.69 -87.42 40.11
CA PRO A 798 52.13 -86.03 40.16
C PRO A 798 52.05 -85.35 38.77
N ASP A 799 51.77 -84.05 38.74
CA ASP A 799 51.72 -83.23 37.52
C ASP A 799 53.16 -82.83 37.11
N PRO A 800 53.58 -82.99 35.84
CA PRO A 800 54.92 -82.61 35.37
C PRO A 800 55.28 -81.12 35.56
N ALA A 801 54.31 -80.26 35.85
CA ALA A 801 54.55 -78.84 36.13
C ALA A 801 55.26 -78.57 37.47
N ASP A 802 55.42 -79.58 38.34
CA ASP A 802 56.06 -79.47 39.65
C ASP A 802 57.49 -80.07 39.73
N GLU A 803 58.05 -80.59 38.62
CA GLU A 803 59.38 -81.27 38.63
C GLU A 803 60.59 -80.31 38.54
N ASP A 804 60.44 -79.10 38.02
CA ASP A 804 61.56 -78.15 37.79
C ASP A 804 61.46 -76.89 38.66
N ARG A 805 61.38 -77.06 39.98
CA ARG A 805 61.64 -75.96 40.92
C ARG A 805 63.03 -76.15 41.54
N PRO A 806 64.04 -75.33 41.19
CA PRO A 806 65.34 -75.40 41.83
C PRO A 806 65.19 -75.12 43.34
N GLU A 807 65.97 -75.83 44.16
CA GLU A 807 66.01 -75.57 45.60
C GLU A 807 66.48 -74.13 45.85
N PRO A 808 65.86 -73.41 46.81
CA PRO A 808 66.25 -72.04 47.14
C PRO A 808 67.71 -72.04 47.62
N ASP A 809 68.49 -71.10 47.10
CA ASP A 809 69.87 -70.88 47.55
C ASP A 809 69.90 -70.25 48.95
N GLU A 810 71.08 -70.22 49.58
CA GLU A 810 71.25 -69.73 50.95
C GLU A 810 70.79 -68.26 51.13
N GLU A 811 70.79 -67.46 50.06
CA GLU A 811 70.28 -66.07 50.06
C GLU A 811 68.75 -66.00 50.19
N ASP A 812 68.01 -66.89 49.51
CA ASP A 812 66.54 -66.98 49.62
C ASP A 812 66.08 -67.43 51.02
N LEU A 813 66.88 -68.26 51.70
CA LEU A 813 66.63 -68.69 53.08
C LEU A 813 66.91 -67.59 54.11
N GLU A 814 67.94 -66.76 53.91
CA GLU A 814 68.20 -65.59 54.76
C GLU A 814 67.09 -64.53 54.62
N GLN A 815 66.61 -64.25 53.40
CA GLN A 815 65.53 -63.27 53.17
C GLN A 815 64.19 -63.68 53.80
N ALA A 816 63.93 -64.98 53.94
CA ALA A 816 62.71 -65.50 54.55
C ALA A 816 62.66 -65.32 56.08
N THR A 817 63.81 -65.14 56.75
CA THR A 817 63.89 -64.96 58.22
C THR A 817 63.89 -63.50 58.68
N LEU A 818 64.05 -62.54 57.75
CA LEU A 818 64.03 -61.10 58.04
C LEU A 818 62.61 -60.55 58.20
N SER A 819 62.41 -59.67 59.17
CA SER A 819 61.13 -58.97 59.36
C SER A 819 60.89 -57.99 58.20
N TYR A 820 59.62 -57.67 57.91
CA TYR A 820 59.25 -56.82 56.78
C TYR A 820 59.89 -55.41 56.83
N GLN A 821 60.18 -54.89 58.02
CA GLN A 821 60.82 -53.58 58.15
C GLN A 821 62.32 -53.62 57.81
N ASP A 822 63.01 -54.72 58.12
CA ASP A 822 64.43 -54.89 57.81
C ASP A 822 64.68 -55.07 56.30
N ARG A 823 63.73 -55.70 55.58
CA ARG A 823 63.77 -55.81 54.11
C ARG A 823 63.65 -54.46 53.40
N LEU A 824 62.87 -53.53 53.96
CA LEU A 824 62.64 -52.22 53.38
C LEU A 824 63.83 -51.25 53.56
N GLU A 825 64.68 -51.48 54.57
CA GLU A 825 65.92 -50.71 54.77
C GLU A 825 67.08 -51.23 53.90
N ALA A 826 67.13 -52.54 53.63
CA ALA A 826 68.11 -53.14 52.73
C ALA A 826 67.91 -52.74 51.25
N GLU A 827 66.66 -52.66 50.77
CA GLU A 827 66.37 -52.18 49.39
C GLU A 827 66.76 -50.71 49.19
N ARG A 828 66.57 -49.85 50.20
CA ARG A 828 66.99 -48.44 50.13
C ARG A 828 68.51 -48.24 50.19
N ALA A 829 69.24 -49.17 50.81
CA ALA A 829 70.70 -49.17 50.81
C ALA A 829 71.28 -49.67 49.46
N ALA A 830 70.59 -50.58 48.77
CA ALA A 830 70.99 -51.10 47.46
C ALA A 830 70.75 -50.10 46.30
N GLU A 831 69.71 -49.28 46.36
CA GLU A 831 69.48 -48.20 45.37
C GLU A 831 70.44 -47.00 45.54
N GLY A 832 71.07 -46.83 46.71
CA GLY A 832 72.03 -45.76 46.98
C GLY A 832 73.47 -46.02 46.49
N GLN A 833 73.75 -47.18 45.88
CA GLN A 833 75.11 -47.65 45.57
C GLN A 833 75.37 -47.88 44.06
N LEU A 834 74.43 -47.44 43.20
CA LEU A 834 74.61 -47.33 41.74
C LEU A 834 74.97 -45.90 41.27
N ASP A 835 74.94 -44.91 42.17
CA ASP A 835 75.50 -43.58 41.94
C ASP A 835 76.88 -43.46 42.62
N GLY A 836 77.95 -43.81 41.87
CA GLY A 836 79.28 -43.30 42.21
C GLY A 836 80.45 -44.24 41.94
N GLU A 837 80.93 -44.28 40.70
CA GLU A 837 82.38 -44.37 40.44
C GLU A 837 82.71 -43.67 39.09
N LEU A 838 83.11 -42.39 39.18
CA LEU A 838 83.80 -41.57 38.17
C LEU A 838 85.28 -42.05 38.02
N PRO A 839 86.21 -41.51 37.15
CA PRO A 839 86.22 -40.24 36.40
C PRO A 839 86.90 -40.25 34.99
N GLY A 840 86.79 -39.15 34.23
CA GLY A 840 87.59 -38.94 33.01
C GLY A 840 87.34 -37.61 32.30
N GLU A 841 88.19 -36.63 32.59
CA GLU A 841 88.14 -35.22 32.19
C GLU A 841 88.57 -34.95 30.72
N ARG A 842 88.08 -33.81 30.17
CA ARG A 842 88.53 -33.01 28.99
C ARG A 842 87.87 -33.26 27.63
N ALA A 843 87.14 -32.27 27.11
CA ALA A 843 87.69 -31.18 26.25
C ALA A 843 86.58 -30.50 25.40
N ALA A 844 86.64 -29.15 25.36
CA ALA A 844 86.21 -28.22 24.29
C ALA A 844 84.73 -28.27 23.81
N GLY A 845 84.01 -27.17 23.61
CA GLY A 845 84.34 -25.75 23.50
C GLY A 845 83.36 -25.12 22.49
N ASP A 846 82.94 -23.88 22.77
CA ASP A 846 82.30 -22.88 21.87
C ASP A 846 80.93 -23.23 21.23
N SER A 847 79.92 -22.36 21.14
CA SER A 847 79.75 -20.89 21.23
C SER A 847 78.22 -20.64 21.32
N GLY A 848 77.64 -19.78 22.19
CA GLY A 848 77.49 -18.30 22.07
C GLY A 848 76.47 -17.88 20.98
N PRO A 849 75.65 -16.79 21.08
CA PRO A 849 75.72 -15.64 22.01
C PRO A 849 74.38 -15.00 22.54
N TRP A 850 74.47 -14.29 23.69
CA TRP A 850 74.01 -12.93 24.06
C TRP A 850 72.65 -12.36 23.55
N ASP A 851 71.70 -11.92 24.40
CA ASP A 851 71.62 -10.74 25.32
C ASP A 851 71.07 -9.44 24.67
N SER A 852 70.46 -8.59 25.51
CA SER A 852 69.87 -7.25 25.37
C SER A 852 68.33 -7.19 25.18
N GLY A 853 67.55 -6.45 25.98
CA GLY A 853 67.80 -5.59 27.14
C GLY A 853 66.52 -4.78 27.48
N PRO A 854 66.40 -4.16 28.68
CA PRO A 854 65.34 -3.20 28.98
C PRO A 854 65.86 -1.75 28.97
N ARG A 855 65.01 -0.77 28.58
CA ARG A 855 64.92 0.60 29.16
C ARG A 855 63.94 1.52 28.40
N ASP A 856 62.93 1.93 29.15
CA ASP A 856 62.40 3.29 29.36
C ASP A 856 63.09 4.50 28.67
N SER A 857 62.29 5.41 28.08
CA SER A 857 62.24 6.87 28.35
C SER A 857 61.84 7.74 27.13
N GLY A 858 61.03 8.78 27.40
CA GLY A 858 60.92 10.04 26.64
C GLY A 858 59.59 10.21 25.86
N GLU A 859 58.54 10.79 26.44
CA GLU A 859 58.23 12.24 26.53
C GLU A 859 57.57 12.86 25.27
N ARG A 860 56.37 13.41 25.50
CA ARG A 860 55.76 14.65 24.94
C ARG A 860 55.68 14.79 23.40
N GLU A 861 54.46 14.69 22.87
CA GLU A 861 53.53 15.82 22.61
C GLU A 861 52.10 15.28 22.43
#